data_AF-A0A1E8VYX1-F1
#
_entry.id   AF-A0A1E8VYX1-F1
#
_cell.length_a   1.000
_cell.length_b   1.000
_cell.length_c   1.000
_cell.angle_alpha   90.00
_cell.angle_beta   90.00
_cell.angle_gamma   90.00
#
_symmetry.space_group_name_H-M   'P 1'
#
loop_
_entity.id
_entity.type
_entity.pdbx_description
1 polymer ?
#
loop_
_entity_poly.entity_id
_entity_poly.type
_entity_poly.pdbx_seq_one_letter_code
_entity_poly.pdbx_strand_id
1 'polypeptide(L)'
;MSGIDLSGLNDSQRGIVRTLDRPLFVEAGAGSGKTFTLTRRIAWALSAGSGEGGAAFLDDLSQVLVITFTQAAAREIKERVRSTLRAAGMGEAALQVDSAWISTIHGMCTRILKRHALDLGLDPRFRVASKNEAKSLMDQALEEVASSAIRQGGDSLLLDAIAEYGLGSAAASMPGGVMGIVDAIMDAAHSAPRGFESLELVGDDELDGCMGRLLGSLKAIGAQSGVTAKALETIALSTRVLEAYEALSPGARTPEAALEALGGVGLPRRSNAIAELIPDAKEALALARAQAALARVRPLAGRLVSLARQVDDRFIKLKASQSLLDTDDLVALALAAVRDNDAIAADYAGRFRLVMVDEFQDTDSRQLELIRLLSGEGERHLATVGDAQQSIYGFRGADVSVFRARGKDVQEDERIRLDVNYRSHSDILSFVDATCGGPAGVVRGFMHLDADPRRSDAYRARDLPRIDVELVEGASTTARANASVMAVAIADRLREHVDHGEQPGDMALLLGVTTNAALYIDALRARGIDCVVTGGSTFKATRAAGTMAALLHTLANPHDTQSGLFPLLTSPLFELDANDFVQLGTRVQRTLDAPTKRAIDRGIETMDLLGPEPASGRLRLAHDVLMRARLAMRRMPVADVCMQVVRESGWLARLERRGEDGRAEEANVLAAVRHVRDLTSELGLGPARAASEFDLWLQTAKVPPATLLGGERRSVRVMTIHASKGLEFPIVAVAECWSSRADGGPVVSFRLPGGGVGVCLKPKGLGKLDDIPVDERPESLSECLCWLSAQSKDAAAGEKARLLYVALTRAREALVLGLGVTVSKESVKPELAAGVLGALVGDALPSPGVHPLDYGGSEPARLRVVSTMAEGTGADRVVSADSSGTLVDGPLPNDSAALFRSLARQGETVPTDGGEGSGEASNAPFGLYEVEADPTVGRIETWSVREGIFSYSSAHAQMGVEPDAGSLPAVDMAAPPTHVPQQPSPSAPGDALQADDAPQTDDADRATSLGSAFHELAQAMVESGAQRPTPARIERAKTYWGLSRRSAARLDAALERWCESRLRAEVLTHGLVRAEVPFFLPVTSRHGKYVEGAIDLLATDEGSSCALLVDYKTGDRGLSAAQVSSRHLMQANFYAHVLMSVGFDEVDCRFACVEVDDGSGDPLVARYVFDRDNPPVI
;
A
#
# COMPACT_ATOMS: atom_id res chain seq x y z
N MET A 1 1.44 -29.04 55.51
CA MET A 1 1.78 -27.61 55.36
C MET A 1 1.83 -27.31 53.88
N SER A 2 0.78 -26.69 53.33
CA SER A 2 0.74 -26.19 51.96
C SER A 2 1.45 -24.84 51.92
N GLY A 3 2.56 -24.75 51.20
CA GLY A 3 3.33 -23.51 51.10
C GLY A 3 4.38 -23.64 50.02
N ILE A 4 4.66 -22.53 49.34
CA ILE A 4 5.68 -22.49 48.29
C ILE A 4 7.07 -22.32 48.91
N ASP A 5 8.04 -23.11 48.45
CA ASP A 5 9.45 -22.94 48.84
C ASP A 5 10.06 -21.74 48.10
N LEU A 6 10.53 -20.75 48.87
CA LEU A 6 11.16 -19.52 48.37
C LEU A 6 12.69 -19.56 48.40
N SER A 7 13.30 -20.68 48.78
CA SER A 7 14.76 -20.82 48.92
C SER A 7 15.53 -20.59 47.61
N GLY A 8 14.93 -20.94 46.47
CA GLY A 8 15.51 -20.76 45.13
C GLY A 8 15.44 -19.34 44.56
N LEU A 9 14.89 -18.37 45.30
CA LEU A 9 14.84 -16.95 44.89
C LEU A 9 16.05 -16.18 45.41
N ASN A 10 16.58 -15.26 44.61
CA ASN A 10 17.52 -14.26 45.11
C ASN A 10 16.80 -13.23 46.03
N ASP A 11 17.55 -12.33 46.67
CA ASP A 11 16.99 -11.41 47.66
C ASP A 11 15.97 -10.43 47.05
N SER A 12 16.26 -9.85 45.88
CA SER A 12 15.33 -8.98 45.15
C SER A 12 14.04 -9.69 44.74
N GLN A 13 14.15 -10.89 44.18
CA GLN A 13 13.00 -11.74 43.81
C GLN A 13 12.17 -12.11 45.04
N ARG A 14 12.80 -12.40 46.18
CA ARG A 14 12.11 -12.71 47.44
C ARG A 14 11.40 -11.49 48.01
N GLY A 15 12.00 -10.30 47.90
CA GLY A 15 11.35 -9.02 48.22
C GLY A 15 10.09 -8.84 47.38
N ILE A 16 10.20 -8.99 46.06
CA ILE A 16 9.04 -8.93 45.15
C ILE A 16 7.98 -9.96 45.52
N VAL A 17 8.33 -11.20 45.88
CA VAL A 17 7.29 -12.19 46.23
C VAL A 17 6.55 -11.84 47.52
N ARG A 18 7.23 -11.21 48.49
CA ARG A 18 6.68 -10.95 49.84
C ARG A 18 5.90 -9.64 49.98
N THR A 19 6.16 -8.63 49.16
CA THR A 19 5.52 -7.30 49.27
C THR A 19 4.10 -7.29 48.69
N LEU A 20 3.07 -7.70 49.45
CA LEU A 20 1.69 -7.87 48.93
C LEU A 20 0.74 -6.69 49.23
N ASP A 21 1.11 -5.81 50.15
CA ASP A 21 0.22 -4.88 50.85
C ASP A 21 0.56 -3.39 50.63
N ARG A 22 1.39 -3.09 49.64
CA ARG A 22 1.79 -1.73 49.24
C ARG A 22 2.15 -1.68 47.74
N PRO A 23 2.15 -0.50 47.11
CA PRO A 23 2.57 -0.34 45.72
C PRO A 23 3.97 -0.92 45.50
N LEU A 24 4.20 -1.53 44.34
CA LEU A 24 5.49 -2.10 44.00
C LEU A 24 5.86 -1.76 42.56
N PHE A 25 7.05 -1.20 42.37
CA PHE A 25 7.64 -0.96 41.05
C PHE A 25 8.85 -1.85 40.86
N VAL A 26 8.80 -2.72 39.86
CA VAL A 26 9.89 -3.65 39.54
C VAL A 26 10.50 -3.28 38.20
N GLU A 27 11.71 -2.75 38.25
CA GLU A 27 12.55 -2.52 37.08
C GLU A 27 13.38 -3.77 36.82
N ALA A 28 13.08 -4.49 35.74
CA ALA A 28 13.62 -5.82 35.52
C ALA A 28 14.15 -5.98 34.10
N GLY A 29 15.46 -6.21 33.99
CA GLY A 29 16.13 -6.37 32.71
C GLY A 29 15.67 -7.60 31.90
N ALA A 30 16.18 -7.73 30.68
CA ALA A 30 16.01 -8.94 29.88
C ALA A 30 16.54 -10.18 30.63
N GLY A 31 15.82 -11.31 30.54
CA GLY A 31 16.27 -12.58 31.12
C GLY A 31 16.33 -12.66 32.65
N SER A 32 15.80 -11.67 33.38
CA SER A 32 15.90 -11.57 34.85
C SER A 32 14.95 -12.47 35.65
N GLY A 33 14.16 -13.30 34.96
CA GLY A 33 13.20 -14.19 35.61
C GLY A 33 11.91 -13.50 36.08
N LYS A 34 11.51 -12.38 35.45
CA LYS A 34 10.24 -11.66 35.71
C LYS A 34 9.04 -12.61 35.91
N THR A 35 8.75 -13.42 34.89
CA THR A 35 7.61 -14.35 34.88
C THR A 35 7.71 -15.41 35.98
N PHE A 36 8.92 -15.91 36.26
CA PHE A 36 9.17 -16.86 37.34
C PHE A 36 8.83 -16.24 38.71
N THR A 37 9.28 -15.01 38.95
CA THR A 37 8.99 -14.27 40.18
C THR A 37 7.50 -13.97 40.34
N LEU A 38 6.83 -13.51 39.28
CA LEU A 38 5.39 -13.21 39.30
C LEU A 38 4.51 -14.44 39.59
N THR A 39 4.84 -15.59 39.00
CA THR A 39 4.08 -16.83 39.27
C THR A 39 4.23 -17.31 40.71
N ARG A 40 5.43 -17.14 41.30
CA ARG A 40 5.70 -17.44 42.72
C ARG A 40 4.99 -16.47 43.66
N ARG A 41 4.88 -15.18 43.27
CA ARG A 41 4.12 -14.17 44.02
C ARG A 41 2.65 -14.56 44.18
N ILE A 42 2.01 -15.08 43.13
CA ILE A 42 0.62 -15.58 43.20
C ILE A 42 0.52 -16.76 44.19
N ALA A 43 1.39 -17.75 44.05
CA ALA A 43 1.37 -18.94 44.91
C ALA A 43 1.69 -18.60 46.38
N TRP A 44 2.59 -17.63 46.62
CA TRP A 44 2.86 -17.13 47.96
C TRP A 44 1.65 -16.43 48.56
N ALA A 45 0.96 -15.57 47.79
CA ALA A 45 -0.22 -14.85 48.27
C ALA A 45 -1.39 -15.77 48.66
N LEU A 46 -1.47 -16.99 48.08
CA LEU A 46 -2.41 -18.04 48.48
C LEU A 46 -1.91 -18.93 49.63
N SER A 47 -0.64 -18.81 50.04
CA SER A 47 -0.04 -19.63 51.10
C SER A 47 -0.36 -19.04 52.47
N ALA A 48 -0.58 -19.91 53.47
CA ALA A 48 -0.70 -19.48 54.86
C ALA A 48 0.59 -18.78 55.34
N GLY A 49 0.45 -17.71 56.12
CA GLY A 49 1.56 -16.87 56.58
C GLY A 49 1.96 -15.75 55.62
N SER A 50 1.26 -15.59 54.51
CA SER A 50 1.47 -14.46 53.58
C SER A 50 0.65 -13.21 53.93
N GLY A 51 -0.43 -13.35 54.71
CA GLY A 51 -1.29 -12.26 55.16
C GLY A 51 -1.20 -12.00 56.67
N GLU A 52 -1.98 -11.03 57.14
CA GLU A 52 -2.07 -10.67 58.56
C GLU A 52 -2.52 -11.85 59.44
N GLY A 53 -2.02 -11.92 60.68
CA GLY A 53 -2.41 -12.95 61.64
C GLY A 53 -2.01 -14.38 61.26
N GLY A 54 -1.17 -14.57 60.22
CA GLY A 54 -0.74 -15.89 59.75
C GLY A 54 -1.70 -16.54 58.73
N ALA A 55 -2.74 -15.82 58.30
CA ALA A 55 -3.64 -16.28 57.24
C ALA A 55 -2.99 -16.20 55.84
N ALA A 56 -3.69 -16.71 54.82
CA ALA A 56 -3.35 -16.41 53.43
C ALA A 56 -3.76 -14.96 53.09
N PHE A 57 -2.99 -14.30 52.23
CA PHE A 57 -3.32 -12.95 51.78
C PHE A 57 -4.50 -12.94 50.81
N LEU A 58 -4.63 -13.97 49.97
CA LEU A 58 -5.74 -14.19 49.06
C LEU A 58 -6.61 -15.36 49.52
N ASP A 59 -7.92 -15.20 49.35
CA ASP A 59 -8.91 -16.26 49.59
C ASP A 59 -8.93 -17.24 48.40
N ASP A 60 -8.92 -16.71 47.17
CA ASP A 60 -8.91 -17.48 45.93
C ASP A 60 -8.38 -16.66 44.73
N LEU A 61 -8.29 -17.29 43.55
CA LEU A 61 -7.73 -16.66 42.35
C LEU A 61 -8.63 -15.58 41.72
N SER A 62 -9.89 -15.43 42.13
CA SER A 62 -10.78 -14.38 41.63
C SER A 62 -10.37 -12.98 42.10
N GLN A 63 -9.56 -12.89 43.16
CA GLN A 63 -8.95 -11.66 43.68
C GLN A 63 -7.64 -11.28 42.98
N VAL A 64 -7.18 -12.08 42.00
CA VAL A 64 -5.95 -11.84 41.24
C VAL A 64 -6.28 -11.25 39.88
N LEU A 65 -5.67 -10.11 39.55
CA LEU A 65 -5.66 -9.49 38.22
C LEU A 65 -4.23 -9.44 37.69
N VAL A 66 -3.97 -10.10 36.56
CA VAL A 66 -2.69 -10.05 35.84
C VAL A 66 -2.93 -9.58 34.42
N ILE A 67 -2.28 -8.49 34.06
CA ILE A 67 -2.35 -7.87 32.74
C ILE A 67 -1.03 -8.12 32.02
N THR A 68 -1.11 -8.66 30.81
CA THR A 68 0.05 -8.85 29.92
C THR A 68 -0.14 -8.11 28.59
N PHE A 69 0.96 -7.90 27.86
CA PHE A 69 0.89 -7.28 26.54
C PHE A 69 0.29 -8.20 25.46
N THR A 70 0.60 -9.51 25.49
CA THR A 70 0.13 -10.47 24.46
C THR A 70 -0.70 -11.61 25.04
N GLN A 71 -1.57 -12.19 24.21
CA GLN A 71 -2.34 -13.39 24.57
C GLN A 71 -1.44 -14.61 24.78
N ALA A 72 -0.33 -14.71 24.05
CA ALA A 72 0.66 -15.77 24.24
C ALA A 72 1.29 -15.70 25.63
N ALA A 73 1.69 -14.50 26.07
CA ALA A 73 2.22 -14.27 27.42
C ALA A 73 1.17 -14.57 28.50
N ALA A 74 -0.10 -14.16 28.31
CA ALA A 74 -1.18 -14.49 29.24
C ALA A 74 -1.36 -16.01 29.39
N ARG A 75 -1.36 -16.74 28.27
CA ARG A 75 -1.48 -18.21 28.27
C ARG A 75 -0.27 -18.85 28.96
N GLU A 76 0.93 -18.39 28.68
CA GLU A 76 2.15 -18.87 29.33
C GLU A 76 2.12 -18.64 30.84
N ILE A 77 1.71 -17.44 31.30
CA ILE A 77 1.54 -17.16 32.73
C ILE A 77 0.50 -18.10 33.34
N LYS A 78 -0.65 -18.33 32.70
CA LYS A 78 -1.65 -19.31 33.19
C LYS A 78 -1.04 -20.70 33.35
N GLU A 79 -0.34 -21.20 32.33
CA GLU A 79 0.29 -22.51 32.37
C GLU A 79 1.34 -22.61 33.48
N ARG A 80 2.19 -21.58 33.64
CA ARG A 80 3.19 -21.52 34.71
C ARG A 80 2.56 -21.43 36.09
N VAL A 81 1.54 -20.58 36.28
CA VAL A 81 0.79 -20.49 37.54
C VAL A 81 0.18 -21.86 37.88
N ARG A 82 -0.48 -22.51 36.92
CA ARG A 82 -1.05 -23.85 37.11
C ARG A 82 0.02 -24.85 37.53
N SER A 83 1.17 -24.86 36.87
CA SER A 83 2.29 -25.74 37.21
C SER A 83 2.84 -25.46 38.62
N THR A 84 3.05 -24.19 38.96
CA THR A 84 3.55 -23.76 40.27
C THR A 84 2.57 -24.13 41.40
N LEU A 85 1.27 -23.91 41.20
CA LEU A 85 0.23 -24.27 42.17
C LEU A 85 0.16 -25.80 42.37
N ARG A 86 0.25 -26.58 41.29
CA ARG A 86 0.30 -28.05 41.39
C ARG A 86 1.53 -28.53 42.17
N ALA A 87 2.70 -27.97 41.88
CA ALA A 87 3.93 -28.30 42.58
C ALA A 87 3.88 -27.94 44.07
N ALA A 88 3.17 -26.85 44.43
CA ALA A 88 2.94 -26.44 45.81
C ALA A 88 1.81 -27.22 46.52
N GLY A 89 1.19 -28.21 45.87
CA GLY A 89 0.10 -29.01 46.42
C GLY A 89 -1.26 -28.31 46.45
N MET A 90 -1.43 -27.20 45.72
CA MET A 90 -2.66 -26.38 45.67
C MET A 90 -3.56 -26.80 44.49
N GLY A 91 -4.06 -28.04 44.53
CA GLY A 91 -4.83 -28.65 43.43
C GLY A 91 -6.11 -27.87 43.06
N GLU A 92 -6.91 -27.46 44.05
CA GLU A 92 -8.16 -26.70 43.82
C GLU A 92 -7.90 -25.35 43.17
N ALA A 93 -6.92 -24.58 43.66
CA ALA A 93 -6.53 -23.31 43.04
C ALA A 93 -6.03 -23.52 41.59
N ALA A 94 -5.30 -24.61 41.32
CA ALA A 94 -4.83 -24.92 39.97
C ALA A 94 -5.99 -25.18 38.97
N LEU A 95 -7.16 -25.64 39.41
CA LEU A 95 -8.35 -25.81 38.58
C LEU A 95 -9.03 -24.47 38.25
N GLN A 96 -8.87 -23.46 39.11
CA GLN A 96 -9.50 -22.14 38.92
C GLN A 96 -8.73 -21.22 37.95
N VAL A 97 -7.51 -21.58 37.55
CA VAL A 97 -6.61 -20.75 36.73
C VAL A 97 -7.25 -20.27 35.42
N ASP A 98 -8.07 -21.08 34.76
CA ASP A 98 -8.69 -20.69 33.50
C ASP A 98 -9.72 -19.55 33.68
N SER A 99 -10.36 -19.50 34.85
CA SER A 99 -11.34 -18.46 35.24
C SER A 99 -10.72 -17.21 35.88
N ALA A 100 -9.45 -17.28 36.30
CA ALA A 100 -8.71 -16.18 36.89
C ALA A 100 -8.57 -15.00 35.90
N TRP A 101 -8.42 -13.78 36.41
CA TRP A 101 -8.24 -12.57 35.58
C TRP A 101 -6.79 -12.42 35.11
N ILE A 102 -6.31 -13.42 34.37
CA ILE A 102 -5.00 -13.42 33.73
C ILE A 102 -5.24 -13.28 32.23
N SER A 103 -5.04 -12.09 31.67
CA SER A 103 -5.31 -11.81 30.26
C SER A 103 -4.52 -10.60 29.77
N THR A 104 -4.67 -10.26 28.49
CA THR A 104 -4.31 -8.91 28.03
C THR A 104 -5.23 -7.85 28.63
N ILE A 105 -4.84 -6.58 28.55
CA ILE A 105 -5.70 -5.46 28.97
C ILE A 105 -7.02 -5.45 28.20
N HIS A 106 -6.98 -5.66 26.89
CA HIS A 106 -8.18 -5.78 26.05
C HIS A 106 -9.07 -6.96 26.48
N GLY A 107 -8.47 -8.08 26.90
CA GLY A 107 -9.21 -9.22 27.44
C GLY A 107 -9.92 -8.89 28.76
N MET A 108 -9.27 -8.13 29.64
CA MET A 108 -9.87 -7.61 30.87
C MET A 108 -11.03 -6.67 30.55
N CYS A 109 -10.81 -5.67 29.69
CA CYS A 109 -11.85 -4.72 29.27
C CYS A 109 -13.05 -5.43 28.65
N THR A 110 -12.81 -6.39 27.76
CA THR A 110 -13.87 -7.21 27.15
C THR A 110 -14.68 -7.94 28.22
N ARG A 111 -14.03 -8.49 29.27
CA ARG A 111 -14.71 -9.19 30.35
C ARG A 111 -15.56 -8.24 31.20
N ILE A 112 -15.05 -7.04 31.50
CA ILE A 112 -15.80 -5.99 32.21
C ILE A 112 -17.04 -5.59 31.40
N LEU A 113 -16.85 -5.23 30.14
CA LEU A 113 -17.93 -4.78 29.24
C LEU A 113 -18.98 -5.87 29.00
N LYS A 114 -18.59 -7.13 28.82
CA LYS A 114 -19.55 -8.24 28.67
C LYS A 114 -20.36 -8.48 29.94
N ARG A 115 -19.76 -8.30 31.12
CA ARG A 115 -20.45 -8.48 32.40
C ARG A 115 -21.51 -7.41 32.64
N HIS A 116 -21.25 -6.18 32.19
CA HIS A 116 -22.14 -5.02 32.36
C HIS A 116 -22.77 -4.55 31.04
N ALA A 117 -22.86 -5.42 30.03
CA ALA A 117 -23.28 -5.02 28.69
C ALA A 117 -24.68 -4.38 28.70
N LEU A 118 -25.61 -4.95 29.46
CA LEU A 118 -26.96 -4.42 29.60
C LEU A 118 -26.99 -3.06 30.32
N ASP A 119 -26.18 -2.89 31.35
CA ASP A 119 -26.08 -1.63 32.11
C ASP A 119 -25.52 -0.49 31.25
N LEU A 120 -24.68 -0.83 30.28
CA LEU A 120 -24.00 0.09 29.36
C LEU A 120 -24.73 0.28 28.02
N GLY A 121 -25.86 -0.40 27.81
CA GLY A 121 -26.58 -0.37 26.53
C GLY A 121 -25.84 -1.03 25.37
N LEU A 122 -24.89 -1.93 25.67
CA LEU A 122 -24.14 -2.70 24.68
C LEU A 122 -24.83 -4.04 24.38
N ASP A 123 -24.69 -4.53 23.15
CA ASP A 123 -25.09 -5.90 22.80
C ASP A 123 -24.22 -6.90 23.58
N PRO A 124 -24.78 -7.78 24.44
CA PRO A 124 -23.99 -8.79 25.17
C PRO A 124 -23.18 -9.74 24.28
N ARG A 125 -23.53 -9.83 22.98
CA ARG A 125 -22.85 -10.63 21.97
C ARG A 125 -21.91 -9.82 21.08
N PHE A 126 -21.55 -8.59 21.49
CA PHE A 126 -20.61 -7.78 20.71
C PHE A 126 -19.33 -8.56 20.41
N ARG A 127 -18.79 -8.35 19.21
CA ARG A 127 -17.51 -8.91 18.78
C ARG A 127 -16.45 -7.81 18.78
N VAL A 128 -15.21 -8.22 18.99
CA VAL A 128 -14.07 -7.32 18.80
C VAL A 128 -13.76 -7.29 17.30
N ALA A 129 -13.80 -6.10 16.71
CA ALA A 129 -13.52 -5.90 15.29
C ALA A 129 -12.07 -6.29 14.99
N SER A 130 -11.85 -6.99 13.88
CA SER A 130 -10.48 -7.18 13.39
C SER A 130 -9.90 -5.84 12.92
N LYS A 131 -8.57 -5.69 12.87
CA LYS A 131 -7.94 -4.44 12.39
C LYS A 131 -8.42 -4.01 11.00
N ASN A 132 -8.76 -4.96 10.14
CA ASN A 132 -9.20 -4.66 8.78
C ASN A 132 -10.68 -4.36 8.72
N GLU A 133 -11.49 -5.01 9.55
CA GLU A 133 -12.92 -4.71 9.70
C GLU A 133 -13.05 -3.28 10.24
N ALA A 134 -12.29 -2.93 11.27
CA ALA A 134 -12.20 -1.55 11.78
C ALA A 134 -11.70 -0.58 10.70
N LYS A 135 -10.63 -0.91 9.97
CA LYS A 135 -10.12 -0.06 8.88
C LYS A 135 -11.14 0.12 7.75
N SER A 136 -11.81 -0.95 7.31
CA SER A 136 -12.83 -0.87 6.25
C SER A 136 -14.03 0.00 6.67
N LEU A 137 -14.44 -0.10 7.93
CA LEU A 137 -15.50 0.76 8.47
C LEU A 137 -15.04 2.21 8.62
N MET A 138 -13.76 2.43 8.96
CA MET A 138 -13.15 3.76 8.99
C MET A 138 -13.13 4.37 7.58
N ASP A 139 -12.61 3.63 6.59
CA ASP A 139 -12.55 4.04 5.19
C ASP A 139 -13.96 4.39 4.67
N GLN A 140 -14.97 3.59 5.03
CA GLN A 140 -16.37 3.88 4.73
C GLN A 140 -16.88 5.16 5.42
N ALA A 141 -16.62 5.33 6.72
CA ALA A 141 -17.03 6.53 7.47
C ALA A 141 -16.43 7.80 6.87
N LEU A 142 -15.14 7.72 6.56
CA LEU A 142 -14.33 8.76 5.96
C LEU A 142 -14.88 9.15 4.58
N GLU A 143 -15.14 8.17 3.71
CA GLU A 143 -15.73 8.40 2.38
C GLU A 143 -17.13 9.02 2.45
N GLU A 144 -18.01 8.51 3.32
CA GLU A 144 -19.38 9.01 3.45
C GLU A 144 -19.41 10.47 3.95
N VAL A 145 -18.62 10.79 4.98
CA VAL A 145 -18.58 12.12 5.57
C VAL A 145 -17.91 13.13 4.62
N ALA A 146 -16.75 12.78 4.04
CA ALA A 146 -16.06 13.66 3.10
C ALA A 146 -16.92 13.93 1.85
N SER A 147 -17.54 12.89 1.27
CA SER A 147 -18.42 13.03 0.11
C SER A 147 -19.68 13.83 0.41
N SER A 148 -20.21 13.74 1.64
CA SER A 148 -21.33 14.58 2.09
C SER A 148 -20.90 16.04 2.22
N ALA A 149 -19.76 16.31 2.85
CA ALA A 149 -19.25 17.66 3.04
C ALA A 149 -18.97 18.37 1.71
N ILE A 150 -18.39 17.66 0.73
CA ILE A 150 -18.13 18.20 -0.62
C ILE A 150 -19.44 18.50 -1.36
N ARG A 151 -20.43 17.59 -1.31
CA ARG A 151 -21.72 17.76 -2.03
C ARG A 151 -22.57 18.92 -1.49
N GLN A 152 -22.41 19.29 -0.23
CA GLN A 152 -23.14 20.40 0.36
C GLN A 152 -22.63 21.77 -0.11
N GLY A 153 -21.52 21.84 -0.86
CA GLY A 153 -21.11 22.99 -1.68
C GLY A 153 -20.76 24.29 -0.95
N GLY A 154 -20.82 24.32 0.39
CA GLY A 154 -20.69 25.54 1.20
C GLY A 154 -19.43 25.63 2.07
N ASP A 155 -18.51 24.65 1.98
CA ASP A 155 -17.37 24.54 2.90
C ASP A 155 -16.06 24.93 2.21
N SER A 156 -15.79 26.23 2.14
CA SER A 156 -14.61 26.77 1.45
C SER A 156 -13.30 26.27 2.06
N LEU A 157 -13.21 26.16 3.40
CA LEU A 157 -12.01 25.70 4.09
C LEU A 157 -11.68 24.23 3.77
N LEU A 158 -12.70 23.37 3.59
CA LEU A 158 -12.46 22.00 3.16
C LEU A 158 -11.96 21.93 1.71
N LEU A 159 -12.50 22.76 0.81
CA LEU A 159 -12.02 22.85 -0.57
C LEU A 159 -10.58 23.37 -0.62
N ASP A 160 -10.24 24.35 0.20
CA ASP A 160 -8.87 24.88 0.32
C ASP A 160 -7.92 23.80 0.87
N ALA A 161 -8.35 23.00 1.84
CA ALA A 161 -7.58 21.86 2.34
C ALA A 161 -7.40 20.77 1.26
N ILE A 162 -8.42 20.51 0.44
CA ILE A 162 -8.31 19.57 -0.69
C ILE A 162 -7.38 20.14 -1.78
N ALA A 163 -7.39 21.44 -2.03
CA ALA A 163 -6.47 22.08 -2.97
C ALA A 163 -5.02 22.01 -2.47
N GLU A 164 -4.79 22.29 -1.18
CA GLU A 164 -3.46 22.22 -0.56
C GLU A 164 -2.95 20.78 -0.50
N TYR A 165 -3.74 19.83 0.02
CA TYR A 165 -3.25 18.48 0.35
C TYR A 165 -3.63 17.41 -0.67
N GLY A 166 -4.64 17.64 -1.51
CA GLY A 166 -5.32 16.61 -2.29
C GLY A 166 -6.33 15.85 -1.43
N LEU A 167 -7.38 15.28 -2.03
CA LEU A 167 -8.37 14.50 -1.26
C LEU A 167 -7.73 13.25 -0.64
N GLY A 168 -6.98 12.50 -1.47
CA GLY A 168 -6.44 11.19 -1.09
C GLY A 168 -7.38 10.05 -1.45
N SER A 169 -6.88 8.81 -1.41
CA SER A 169 -7.67 7.59 -1.61
C SER A 169 -7.45 6.62 -0.46
N ALA A 170 -8.54 6.03 0.04
CA ALA A 170 -8.52 4.97 1.04
C ALA A 170 -7.93 3.64 0.50
N ALA A 171 -7.90 3.46 -0.82
CA ALA A 171 -7.41 2.22 -1.46
C ALA A 171 -5.87 2.09 -1.45
N ALA A 172 -5.13 3.13 -1.09
CA ALA A 172 -3.67 3.09 -0.99
C ALA A 172 -3.22 2.54 0.39
N SER A 173 -2.08 1.83 0.42
CA SER A 173 -1.50 1.27 1.66
C SER A 173 -1.18 2.31 2.74
N MET A 174 -1.16 3.60 2.39
CA MET A 174 -1.09 4.74 3.30
C MET A 174 -2.10 5.79 2.80
N PRO A 175 -3.06 6.26 3.61
CA PRO A 175 -3.95 7.33 3.19
C PRO A 175 -3.12 8.61 3.00
N GLY A 176 -3.06 9.11 1.77
CA GLY A 176 -2.49 10.41 1.46
C GLY A 176 -3.55 11.52 1.54
N GLY A 177 -3.14 12.78 1.42
CA GLY A 177 -4.06 13.92 1.32
C GLY A 177 -4.85 14.21 2.60
N VAL A 178 -6.01 14.87 2.44
CA VAL A 178 -6.95 15.22 3.52
C VAL A 178 -7.41 13.98 4.29
N MET A 179 -7.67 12.88 3.57
CA MET A 179 -8.06 11.61 4.19
C MET A 179 -7.01 11.10 5.19
N GLY A 180 -5.73 11.13 4.83
CA GLY A 180 -4.64 10.75 5.74
C GLY A 180 -4.43 11.71 6.90
N ILE A 181 -4.70 13.00 6.68
CA ILE A 181 -4.64 14.01 7.76
C ILE A 181 -5.74 13.74 8.80
N VAL A 182 -6.95 13.43 8.36
CA VAL A 182 -8.07 13.11 9.25
C VAL A 182 -7.75 11.89 10.09
N ASP A 183 -7.26 10.81 9.47
CA ASP A 183 -6.84 9.58 10.15
C ASP A 183 -5.78 9.87 11.24
N ALA A 184 -4.75 10.65 10.91
CA ALA A 184 -3.70 11.04 11.86
C ALA A 184 -4.22 11.90 13.03
N ILE A 185 -5.18 12.79 12.79
CA ILE A 185 -5.82 13.59 13.85
C ILE A 185 -6.67 12.69 14.75
N MET A 186 -7.37 11.71 14.18
CA MET A 186 -8.16 10.73 14.94
C MET A 186 -7.26 9.89 15.83
N ASP A 187 -6.15 9.35 15.30
CA ASP A 187 -5.15 8.61 16.09
C ASP A 187 -4.62 9.46 17.26
N ALA A 188 -4.31 10.73 17.00
CA ALA A 188 -3.89 11.67 18.04
C ALA A 188 -4.96 11.84 19.13
N ALA A 189 -6.23 12.04 18.75
CA ALA A 189 -7.35 12.14 19.68
C ALA A 189 -7.57 10.84 20.47
N HIS A 190 -7.54 9.70 19.78
CA HIS A 190 -7.69 8.36 20.34
C HIS A 190 -6.52 7.94 21.22
N SER A 191 -5.41 8.67 21.27
CA SER A 191 -4.36 8.48 22.28
C SER A 191 -4.54 9.31 23.56
N ALA A 192 -5.37 10.37 23.53
CA ALA A 192 -5.44 11.39 24.58
C ALA A 192 -6.54 11.13 25.63
N PRO A 193 -6.34 11.28 26.95
CA PRO A 193 -7.31 10.86 27.98
C PRO A 193 -8.77 11.31 27.80
N ARG A 194 -9.04 12.51 27.24
CA ARG A 194 -10.40 13.03 26.98
C ARG A 194 -10.74 13.11 25.49
N GLY A 195 -10.06 12.35 24.64
CA GLY A 195 -10.32 12.31 23.20
C GLY A 195 -10.04 13.65 22.52
N PHE A 196 -10.93 14.07 21.64
CA PHE A 196 -10.82 15.32 20.89
C PHE A 196 -10.80 16.59 21.74
N GLU A 197 -11.28 16.54 23.00
CA GLU A 197 -11.25 17.68 23.92
C GLU A 197 -9.86 17.92 24.53
N SER A 198 -8.93 16.98 24.32
CA SER A 198 -7.53 17.12 24.67
C SER A 198 -6.67 17.62 23.50
N LEU A 199 -7.24 17.82 22.31
CA LEU A 199 -6.49 18.34 21.17
C LEU A 199 -6.37 19.86 21.24
N GLU A 200 -5.14 20.36 21.12
CA GLU A 200 -4.82 21.78 21.10
C GLU A 200 -4.10 22.11 19.79
N LEU A 201 -4.57 23.14 19.08
CA LEU A 201 -3.84 23.68 17.92
C LEU A 201 -2.71 24.55 18.46
N VAL A 202 -1.48 24.16 18.16
CA VAL A 202 -0.28 24.68 18.85
C VAL A 202 0.11 26.04 18.33
N GLY A 203 0.55 26.92 19.25
CA GLY A 203 1.24 28.20 19.00
C GLY A 203 0.32 29.38 18.66
N ASP A 204 0.75 30.59 19.01
CA ASP A 204 0.11 31.83 18.57
C ASP A 204 0.72 32.32 17.25
N ASP A 205 -0.02 33.16 16.52
CA ASP A 205 0.50 33.70 15.26
C ASP A 205 1.44 34.88 15.55
N GLU A 206 2.71 34.59 15.79
CA GLU A 206 3.77 35.60 15.99
C GLU A 206 4.47 35.97 14.68
N LEU A 207 3.76 35.98 13.55
CA LEU A 207 4.30 36.33 12.24
C LEU A 207 5.09 37.65 12.25
N ASP A 208 4.53 38.68 12.87
CA ASP A 208 5.18 40.00 12.99
C ASP A 208 6.47 39.94 13.82
N GLY A 209 6.52 39.09 14.86
CA GLY A 209 7.72 38.86 15.66
C GLY A 209 8.84 38.21 14.84
N CYS A 210 8.52 37.17 14.07
CA CYS A 210 9.48 36.53 13.15
C CYS A 210 10.00 37.47 12.06
N MET A 211 9.11 38.28 11.48
CA MET A 211 9.47 39.27 10.46
C MET A 211 10.40 40.36 11.05
N GLY A 212 10.09 40.83 12.26
CA GLY A 212 10.93 41.79 12.99
C GLY A 212 12.30 41.24 13.37
N ARG A 213 12.39 39.97 13.80
CA ARG A 213 13.68 39.30 14.07
C ARG A 213 14.56 39.23 12.83
N LEU A 214 14.00 38.83 11.69
CA LEU A 214 14.70 38.81 10.41
C LEU A 214 15.20 40.21 10.00
N LEU A 215 14.35 41.23 10.15
CA LEU A 215 14.72 42.62 9.89
C LEU A 215 15.88 43.06 10.80
N GLY A 216 15.83 42.71 12.08
CA GLY A 216 16.90 42.94 13.05
C GLY A 216 18.23 42.30 12.64
N SER A 217 18.22 41.01 12.25
CA SER A 217 19.41 40.28 11.82
C SER A 217 20.02 40.90 10.55
N LEU A 218 19.21 41.32 9.57
CA LEU A 218 19.68 42.01 8.37
C LEU A 218 20.28 43.39 8.69
N LYS A 219 19.66 44.16 9.57
CA LYS A 219 20.19 45.46 10.05
C LYS A 219 21.51 45.29 10.80
N ALA A 220 21.65 44.24 11.60
CA ALA A 220 22.89 43.92 12.31
C ALA A 220 24.04 43.60 11.34
N ILE A 221 23.78 42.83 10.27
CA ILE A 221 24.77 42.60 9.20
C ILE A 221 25.14 43.92 8.51
N GLY A 222 24.17 44.78 8.22
CA GLY A 222 24.40 46.08 7.58
C GLY A 222 25.21 47.07 8.41
N ALA A 223 25.19 46.92 9.74
CA ALA A 223 25.95 47.76 10.68
C ALA A 223 27.42 47.34 10.85
N GLN A 224 27.83 46.18 10.33
CA GLN A 224 29.21 45.70 10.46
C GLN A 224 30.20 46.50 9.60
N SER A 225 31.40 46.67 10.13
CA SER A 225 32.50 47.33 9.42
C SER A 225 33.17 46.35 8.43
N GLY A 226 33.37 46.77 7.18
CA GLY A 226 34.02 45.93 6.15
C GLY A 226 33.07 45.08 5.29
N VAL A 227 31.77 45.38 5.30
CA VAL A 227 30.78 44.75 4.41
C VAL A 227 30.96 45.27 2.97
N THR A 228 30.92 44.36 1.99
CA THR A 228 31.06 44.72 0.58
C THR A 228 29.87 45.54 0.07
N ALA A 229 30.09 46.44 -0.91
CA ALA A 229 29.03 47.26 -1.49
C ALA A 229 27.84 46.43 -2.04
N LYS A 230 28.12 45.28 -2.66
CA LYS A 230 27.09 44.35 -3.17
C LYS A 230 26.28 43.70 -2.05
N ALA A 231 26.91 43.40 -0.92
CA ALA A 231 26.21 42.88 0.26
C ALA A 231 25.32 43.96 0.90
N LEU A 232 25.81 45.21 1.00
CA LEU A 232 25.02 46.35 1.47
C LEU A 232 23.80 46.62 0.57
N GLU A 233 23.95 46.50 -0.75
CA GLU A 233 22.83 46.62 -1.70
C GLU A 233 21.78 45.52 -1.48
N THR A 234 22.20 44.27 -1.31
CA THR A 234 21.30 43.13 -1.05
C THR A 234 20.54 43.31 0.27
N ILE A 235 21.22 43.78 1.32
CA ILE A 235 20.63 44.07 2.63
C ILE A 235 19.66 45.24 2.51
N ALA A 236 20.04 46.34 1.85
CA ALA A 236 19.18 47.51 1.70
C ALA A 236 17.87 47.19 0.95
N LEU A 237 17.94 46.38 -0.11
CA LEU A 237 16.76 45.90 -0.82
C LEU A 237 15.87 45.04 0.10
N SER A 238 16.46 44.08 0.81
CA SER A 238 15.73 43.15 1.68
C SER A 238 15.08 43.84 2.89
N THR A 239 15.82 44.72 3.56
CA THR A 239 15.33 45.55 4.68
C THR A 239 14.17 46.44 4.23
N ARG A 240 14.24 47.03 3.02
CA ARG A 240 13.17 47.89 2.49
C ARG A 240 11.86 47.11 2.26
N VAL A 241 11.96 45.87 1.79
CA VAL A 241 10.79 44.99 1.61
C VAL A 241 10.14 44.66 2.96
N LEU A 242 10.95 44.33 3.96
CA LEU A 242 10.47 44.03 5.32
C LEU A 242 9.89 45.26 6.03
N GLU A 243 10.51 46.44 5.88
CA GLU A 243 9.98 47.70 6.41
C GLU A 243 8.67 48.11 5.72
N ALA A 244 8.51 47.82 4.43
CA ALA A 244 7.26 48.02 3.72
C ALA A 244 6.15 47.11 4.27
N TYR A 245 6.48 45.87 4.63
CA TYR A 245 5.55 44.97 5.31
C TYR A 245 5.20 45.48 6.72
N GLU A 246 6.17 45.92 7.52
CA GLU A 246 5.91 46.52 8.85
C GLU A 246 5.07 47.81 8.76
N ALA A 247 5.12 48.54 7.64
CA ALA A 247 4.30 49.73 7.44
C ALA A 247 2.82 49.42 7.10
N LEU A 248 2.48 48.16 6.78
CA LEU A 248 1.09 47.76 6.55
C LEU A 248 0.28 47.88 7.84
N SER A 249 -1.02 48.18 7.70
CA SER A 249 -1.94 48.17 8.84
C SER A 249 -2.06 46.75 9.42
N PRO A 250 -2.33 46.58 10.72
CA PRO A 250 -2.37 45.24 11.35
C PRO A 250 -3.30 44.23 10.65
N GLY A 251 -4.43 44.69 10.08
CA GLY A 251 -5.35 43.81 9.33
C GLY A 251 -4.91 43.47 7.90
N ALA A 252 -3.90 44.15 7.36
CA ALA A 252 -3.32 43.89 6.03
C ALA A 252 -2.05 43.02 6.09
N ARG A 253 -1.51 42.78 7.29
CA ARG A 253 -0.36 41.89 7.55
C ARG A 253 -0.80 40.43 7.54
N THR A 254 -1.21 39.96 6.38
CA THR A 254 -1.67 38.58 6.17
C THR A 254 -0.49 37.63 5.94
N PRO A 255 -0.66 36.31 6.17
CA PRO A 255 0.34 35.31 5.81
C PRO A 255 0.76 35.38 4.34
N GLU A 256 -0.17 35.69 3.43
CA GLU A 256 0.08 35.87 2.00
C GLU A 256 1.00 37.07 1.74
N ALA A 257 0.71 38.22 2.37
CA ALA A 257 1.55 39.41 2.26
C ALA A 257 2.97 39.18 2.81
N ALA A 258 3.09 38.40 3.89
CA ALA A 258 4.39 38.02 4.43
C ALA A 258 5.16 37.08 3.48
N LEU A 259 4.51 36.07 2.90
CA LEU A 259 5.14 35.18 1.91
C LEU A 259 5.62 35.94 0.67
N GLU A 260 4.83 36.91 0.19
CA GLU A 260 5.22 37.79 -0.91
C GLU A 260 6.46 38.62 -0.55
N ALA A 261 6.45 39.27 0.62
CA ALA A 261 7.59 40.04 1.12
C ALA A 261 8.86 39.16 1.26
N LEU A 262 8.73 37.97 1.85
CA LEU A 262 9.84 37.02 2.04
C LEU A 262 10.38 36.43 0.73
N GLY A 263 9.58 36.46 -0.35
CA GLY A 263 10.04 36.15 -1.71
C GLY A 263 11.03 37.18 -2.26
N GLY A 264 10.91 38.44 -1.84
CA GLY A 264 11.83 39.54 -2.19
C GLY A 264 13.08 39.64 -1.30
N VAL A 265 13.17 38.84 -0.23
CA VAL A 265 14.31 38.87 0.70
C VAL A 265 15.46 37.99 0.20
N GLY A 266 16.65 38.59 0.07
CA GLY A 266 17.89 37.92 -0.28
C GLY A 266 18.94 38.02 0.83
N LEU A 267 19.76 36.98 0.97
CA LEU A 267 20.89 36.98 1.90
C LEU A 267 22.22 37.21 1.16
N PRO A 268 23.12 38.05 1.69
CA PRO A 268 24.42 38.29 1.08
C PRO A 268 25.33 37.05 1.16
N ARG A 269 26.32 36.96 0.25
CA ARG A 269 27.32 35.88 0.28
C ARG A 269 28.21 36.02 1.52
N ARG A 270 28.56 34.88 2.12
CA ARG A 270 29.46 34.79 3.27
C ARG A 270 30.81 35.45 2.95
N SER A 271 31.25 36.37 3.81
CA SER A 271 32.60 36.96 3.80
C SER A 271 33.14 37.02 5.22
N ASN A 272 34.46 37.22 5.38
CA ASN A 272 35.10 37.20 6.71
C ASN A 272 34.51 38.22 7.69
N ALA A 273 34.02 39.37 7.21
CA ALA A 273 33.45 40.43 8.06
C ALA A 273 32.05 40.11 8.62
N ILE A 274 31.33 39.15 8.01
CA ILE A 274 29.95 38.80 8.39
C ILE A 274 29.78 37.28 8.59
N ALA A 275 30.89 36.54 8.67
CA ALA A 275 30.90 35.09 8.65
C ALA A 275 30.14 34.46 9.82
N GLU A 276 30.07 35.17 10.95
CA GLU A 276 29.39 34.76 12.19
C GLU A 276 27.91 35.16 12.23
N LEU A 277 27.48 36.20 11.47
CA LEU A 277 26.08 36.70 11.48
C LEU A 277 25.21 36.11 10.35
N ILE A 278 25.84 35.57 9.30
CA ILE A 278 25.12 34.93 8.18
C ILE A 278 24.29 33.70 8.61
N PRO A 279 24.79 32.80 9.50
CA PRO A 279 23.98 31.71 10.04
C PRO A 279 22.68 32.20 10.67
N ASP A 280 22.75 33.17 11.59
CA ASP A 280 21.58 33.72 12.29
C ASP A 280 20.55 34.33 11.33
N ALA A 281 21.00 35.04 10.28
CA ALA A 281 20.10 35.61 9.27
C ALA A 281 19.50 34.53 8.34
N LYS A 282 20.22 33.44 8.07
CA LYS A 282 19.66 32.28 7.35
C LYS A 282 18.59 31.57 8.17
N GLU A 283 18.85 31.40 9.46
CA GLU A 283 17.93 30.82 10.41
C GLU A 283 16.66 31.67 10.56
N ALA A 284 16.81 32.97 10.83
CA ALA A 284 15.69 33.90 10.93
C ALA A 284 14.85 33.93 9.63
N LEU A 285 15.48 33.86 8.44
CA LEU A 285 14.76 33.80 7.17
C LEU A 285 14.00 32.48 7.00
N ALA A 286 14.60 31.36 7.40
CA ALA A 286 13.96 30.05 7.35
C ALA A 286 12.76 29.98 8.29
N LEU A 287 12.92 30.46 9.53
CA LEU A 287 11.84 30.55 10.53
C LEU A 287 10.72 31.50 10.07
N ALA A 288 11.03 32.69 9.53
CA ALA A 288 10.00 33.61 9.02
C ALA A 288 9.20 33.00 7.85
N ARG A 289 9.87 32.31 6.91
CA ARG A 289 9.20 31.60 5.82
C ARG A 289 8.32 30.46 6.32
N ALA A 290 8.82 29.70 7.29
CA ALA A 290 8.06 28.64 7.92
C ALA A 290 6.84 29.18 8.67
N GLN A 291 7.01 30.23 9.46
CA GLN A 291 5.93 30.89 10.21
C GLN A 291 4.82 31.37 9.26
N ALA A 292 5.17 32.08 8.19
CA ALA A 292 4.19 32.56 7.21
C ALA A 292 3.46 31.41 6.51
N ALA A 293 4.17 30.33 6.14
CA ALA A 293 3.56 29.16 5.52
C ALA A 293 2.64 28.39 6.49
N LEU A 294 3.03 28.26 7.76
CA LEU A 294 2.25 27.61 8.81
C LEU A 294 1.01 28.41 9.18
N ALA A 295 1.14 29.74 9.31
CA ALA A 295 0.04 30.65 9.58
C ALA A 295 -1.04 30.57 8.49
N ARG A 296 -0.64 30.43 7.21
CA ARG A 296 -1.55 30.26 6.08
C ARG A 296 -2.44 29.01 6.18
N VAL A 297 -1.89 27.87 6.60
CA VAL A 297 -2.64 26.60 6.68
C VAL A 297 -3.30 26.36 8.03
N ARG A 298 -2.98 27.17 9.05
CA ARG A 298 -3.54 27.05 10.40
C ARG A 298 -5.08 27.05 10.45
N PRO A 299 -5.82 27.90 9.69
CA PRO A 299 -7.28 27.86 9.69
C PRO A 299 -7.85 26.52 9.19
N LEU A 300 -7.14 25.85 8.27
CA LEU A 300 -7.53 24.54 7.75
C LEU A 300 -7.48 23.47 8.85
N ALA A 301 -6.54 23.58 9.80
CA ALA A 301 -6.40 22.63 10.90
C ALA A 301 -7.66 22.53 11.76
N GLY A 302 -8.25 23.66 12.13
CA GLY A 302 -9.51 23.67 12.90
C GLY A 302 -10.65 22.98 12.15
N ARG A 303 -10.75 23.21 10.84
CA ARG A 303 -11.76 22.56 10.00
C ARG A 303 -11.51 21.05 9.87
N LEU A 304 -10.27 20.62 9.70
CA LEU A 304 -9.89 19.21 9.61
C LEU A 304 -10.11 18.46 10.93
N VAL A 305 -9.88 19.09 12.09
CA VAL A 305 -10.26 18.53 13.41
C VAL A 305 -11.78 18.34 13.50
N SER A 306 -12.58 19.31 13.02
CA SER A 306 -14.03 19.16 12.97
C SER A 306 -14.48 18.04 12.02
N LEU A 307 -13.81 17.87 10.88
CA LEU A 307 -14.07 16.78 9.95
C LEU A 307 -13.73 15.42 10.60
N ALA A 308 -12.59 15.32 11.27
CA ALA A 308 -12.17 14.13 12.00
C ALA A 308 -13.19 13.73 13.08
N ARG A 309 -13.73 14.69 13.85
CA ARG A 309 -14.83 14.42 14.80
C ARG A 309 -16.07 13.82 14.11
N GLN A 310 -16.47 14.36 12.96
CA GLN A 310 -17.63 13.85 12.22
C GLN A 310 -17.40 12.44 11.66
N VAL A 311 -16.17 12.16 11.19
CA VAL A 311 -15.76 10.83 10.74
C VAL A 311 -15.78 9.85 11.91
N ASP A 312 -15.23 10.22 13.06
CA ASP A 312 -15.25 9.39 14.27
C ASP A 312 -16.67 9.05 14.73
N ASP A 313 -17.56 10.05 14.79
CA ASP A 313 -18.98 9.85 15.10
C ASP A 313 -19.65 8.88 14.13
N ARG A 314 -19.30 8.95 12.84
CA ARG A 314 -19.85 8.05 11.83
C ARG A 314 -19.28 6.63 12.00
N PHE A 315 -17.98 6.52 12.25
CA PHE A 315 -17.30 5.27 12.49
C PHE A 315 -17.88 4.53 13.71
N ILE A 316 -18.11 5.23 14.82
CA ILE A 316 -18.78 4.71 16.01
C ILE A 316 -20.18 4.16 15.66
N LYS A 317 -20.98 4.91 14.88
CA LYS A 317 -22.33 4.47 14.46
C LYS A 317 -22.28 3.22 13.56
N LEU A 318 -21.31 3.15 12.65
CA LEU A 318 -21.13 1.99 11.78
C LEU A 318 -20.75 0.75 12.60
N LYS A 319 -19.81 0.86 13.53
CA LYS A 319 -19.45 -0.22 14.48
C LYS A 319 -20.65 -0.68 15.29
N ALA A 320 -21.38 0.26 15.88
CA ALA A 320 -22.57 -0.04 16.70
C ALA A 320 -23.66 -0.77 15.91
N SER A 321 -23.90 -0.41 14.65
CA SER A 321 -24.89 -1.08 13.79
C SER A 321 -24.59 -2.55 13.51
N GLN A 322 -23.35 -2.99 13.73
CA GLN A 322 -22.87 -4.35 13.52
C GLN A 322 -22.53 -5.06 14.85
N SER A 323 -22.85 -4.45 15.99
CA SER A 323 -22.45 -4.93 17.32
C SER A 323 -20.94 -5.18 17.44
N LEU A 324 -20.14 -4.25 16.92
CA LEU A 324 -18.68 -4.29 16.93
C LEU A 324 -18.09 -3.26 17.89
N LEU A 325 -16.99 -3.63 18.53
CA LEU A 325 -16.08 -2.73 19.25
C LEU A 325 -14.65 -2.97 18.76
N ASP A 326 -13.87 -1.92 18.53
CA ASP A 326 -12.43 -2.08 18.28
C ASP A 326 -11.62 -2.08 19.59
N THR A 327 -10.29 -2.17 19.49
CA THR A 327 -9.42 -2.23 20.67
C THR A 327 -9.47 -0.98 21.52
N ASP A 328 -9.70 0.18 20.91
CA ASP A 328 -9.65 1.47 21.58
C ASP A 328 -10.98 1.73 22.29
N ASP A 329 -12.10 1.33 21.66
CA ASP A 329 -13.42 1.28 22.30
C ASP A 329 -13.40 0.45 23.58
N LEU A 330 -12.72 -0.71 23.57
CA LEU A 330 -12.67 -1.59 24.75
C LEU A 330 -12.06 -0.86 25.95
N VAL A 331 -10.95 -0.15 25.75
CA VAL A 331 -10.27 0.58 26.83
C VAL A 331 -11.08 1.80 27.24
N ALA A 332 -11.54 2.60 26.28
CA ALA A 332 -12.29 3.83 26.55
C ALA A 332 -13.62 3.55 27.28
N LEU A 333 -14.41 2.59 26.80
CA LEU A 333 -15.69 2.23 27.41
C LEU A 333 -15.50 1.56 28.77
N ALA A 334 -14.49 0.70 28.94
CA ALA A 334 -14.24 0.09 30.24
C ALA A 334 -13.78 1.12 31.29
N LEU A 335 -12.94 2.07 30.89
CA LEU A 335 -12.54 3.18 31.75
C LEU A 335 -13.75 4.04 32.15
N ALA A 336 -14.57 4.46 31.18
CA ALA A 336 -15.78 5.22 31.46
C ALA A 336 -16.76 4.44 32.35
N ALA A 337 -16.93 3.13 32.11
CA ALA A 337 -17.79 2.28 32.93
C ALA A 337 -17.34 2.20 34.39
N VAL A 338 -16.04 2.07 34.66
CA VAL A 338 -15.53 1.96 36.03
C VAL A 338 -15.41 3.34 36.71
N ARG A 339 -15.13 4.40 35.95
CA ARG A 339 -14.94 5.76 36.48
C ARG A 339 -16.24 6.51 36.70
N ASP A 340 -17.16 6.43 35.74
CA ASP A 340 -18.31 7.33 35.65
C ASP A 340 -19.64 6.68 36.07
N ASN A 341 -19.66 5.36 36.34
CA ASN A 341 -20.85 4.63 36.79
C ASN A 341 -20.65 4.00 38.18
N ASP A 342 -21.27 4.61 39.20
CA ASP A 342 -21.15 4.22 40.62
C ASP A 342 -21.49 2.73 40.89
N ALA A 343 -22.49 2.19 40.19
CA ALA A 343 -22.92 0.80 40.38
C ALA A 343 -21.87 -0.20 39.87
N ILE A 344 -21.26 0.11 38.74
CA ILE A 344 -20.17 -0.70 38.16
C ILE A 344 -18.91 -0.52 39.02
N ALA A 345 -18.56 0.71 39.40
CA ALA A 345 -17.43 1.01 40.28
C ALA A 345 -17.49 0.20 41.59
N ALA A 346 -18.67 0.11 42.20
CA ALA A 346 -18.89 -0.66 43.43
C ALA A 346 -18.64 -2.18 43.28
N ASP A 347 -18.85 -2.78 42.09
CA ASP A 347 -18.59 -4.22 41.86
C ASP A 347 -17.08 -4.54 41.74
N TYR A 348 -16.25 -3.55 41.42
CA TYR A 348 -14.79 -3.70 41.33
C TYR A 348 -14.04 -3.15 42.55
N ALA A 349 -14.66 -2.29 43.36
CA ALA A 349 -14.08 -1.73 44.58
C ALA A 349 -13.61 -2.85 45.53
N GLY A 350 -12.31 -2.91 45.80
CA GLY A 350 -11.70 -3.92 46.69
C GLY A 350 -11.73 -5.36 46.16
N ARG A 351 -12.20 -5.60 44.93
CA ARG A 351 -12.30 -6.93 44.33
C ARG A 351 -10.93 -7.57 44.13
N PHE A 352 -9.98 -6.80 43.58
CA PHE A 352 -8.65 -7.28 43.30
C PHE A 352 -7.70 -6.88 44.43
N ARG A 353 -7.20 -7.89 45.14
CA ARG A 353 -6.21 -7.72 46.21
C ARG A 353 -4.78 -7.90 45.71
N LEU A 354 -4.62 -8.45 44.51
CA LEU A 354 -3.31 -8.60 43.85
C LEU A 354 -3.44 -8.19 42.38
N VAL A 355 -2.94 -7.01 42.04
CA VAL A 355 -2.91 -6.49 40.66
C VAL A 355 -1.47 -6.48 40.16
N MET A 356 -1.21 -7.16 39.04
CA MET A 356 0.11 -7.22 38.43
C MET A 356 0.03 -6.82 36.96
N VAL A 357 0.91 -5.91 36.56
CA VAL A 357 1.04 -5.49 35.17
C VAL A 357 2.43 -5.90 34.69
N ASP A 358 2.48 -6.89 33.81
CA ASP A 358 3.72 -7.31 33.14
C ASP A 358 3.92 -6.48 31.86
N GLU A 359 5.17 -6.28 31.46
CA GLU A 359 5.56 -5.40 30.35
C GLU A 359 4.98 -3.99 30.49
N PHE A 360 5.00 -3.43 31.70
CA PHE A 360 4.39 -2.14 32.03
C PHE A 360 4.87 -0.97 31.15
N GLN A 361 6.07 -1.06 30.58
CA GLN A 361 6.60 -0.07 29.65
C GLN A 361 5.80 0.05 28.34
N ASP A 362 4.99 -0.95 27.99
CA ASP A 362 4.15 -0.94 26.79
C ASP A 362 2.72 -0.42 27.07
N THR A 363 2.49 0.21 28.22
CA THR A 363 1.19 0.79 28.60
C THR A 363 1.09 2.27 28.25
N ASP A 364 -0.14 2.75 28.06
CA ASP A 364 -0.45 4.17 27.87
C ASP A 364 -1.11 4.79 29.13
N SER A 365 -1.33 6.10 29.09
CA SER A 365 -1.91 6.84 30.22
C SER A 365 -3.35 6.46 30.56
N ARG A 366 -4.19 6.12 29.56
CA ARG A 366 -5.59 5.72 29.79
C ARG A 366 -5.67 4.33 30.40
N GLN A 367 -4.84 3.41 29.91
CA GLN A 367 -4.70 2.07 30.48
C GLN A 367 -4.28 2.14 31.95
N LEU A 368 -3.29 2.98 32.26
CA LEU A 368 -2.86 3.20 33.64
C LEU A 368 -3.98 3.77 34.52
N GLU A 369 -4.77 4.74 34.04
CA GLU A 369 -5.92 5.28 34.77
C GLU A 369 -6.93 4.18 35.15
N LEU A 370 -7.29 3.31 34.20
CA LEU A 370 -8.17 2.17 34.45
C LEU A 370 -7.56 1.20 35.48
N ILE A 371 -6.27 0.88 35.35
CA ILE A 371 -5.57 -0.02 36.29
C ILE A 371 -5.56 0.56 37.70
N ARG A 372 -5.34 1.88 37.86
CA ARG A 372 -5.37 2.56 39.15
C ARG A 372 -6.71 2.41 39.85
N LEU A 373 -7.81 2.60 39.12
CA LEU A 373 -9.16 2.42 39.66
C LEU A 373 -9.42 0.98 40.15
N LEU A 374 -8.76 -0.01 39.55
CA LEU A 374 -8.89 -1.42 39.92
C LEU A 374 -7.92 -1.90 41.00
N SER A 375 -7.00 -1.04 41.45
CA SER A 375 -5.85 -1.42 42.29
C SER A 375 -5.98 -1.05 43.78
N GLY A 376 -7.18 -0.61 44.20
CA GLY A 376 -7.47 -0.18 45.56
C GLY A 376 -6.95 1.22 45.89
N GLU A 377 -7.33 1.72 47.08
CA GLU A 377 -6.97 3.06 47.53
C GLU A 377 -5.44 3.25 47.61
N GLY A 378 -4.95 4.35 47.06
CA GLY A 378 -3.51 4.62 46.97
C GLY A 378 -2.73 3.59 46.14
N GLU A 379 -3.42 2.82 45.29
CA GLU A 379 -2.82 1.79 44.43
C GLU A 379 -2.10 0.68 45.22
N ARG A 380 -2.56 0.43 46.46
CA ARG A 380 -1.94 -0.48 47.43
C ARG A 380 -1.68 -1.89 46.89
N HIS A 381 -2.50 -2.37 45.96
CA HIS A 381 -2.39 -3.73 45.42
C HIS A 381 -1.64 -3.82 44.08
N LEU A 382 -1.15 -2.69 43.54
CA LEU A 382 -0.53 -2.61 42.24
C LEU A 382 0.96 -2.95 42.29
N ALA A 383 1.34 -3.99 41.54
CA ALA A 383 2.72 -4.30 41.21
C ALA A 383 2.94 -4.14 39.70
N THR A 384 3.72 -3.14 39.31
CA THR A 384 4.13 -2.92 37.91
C THR A 384 5.50 -3.53 37.67
N VAL A 385 5.64 -4.36 36.64
CA VAL A 385 6.89 -5.00 36.25
C VAL A 385 7.19 -4.67 34.81
N GLY A 386 8.41 -4.25 34.51
CA GLY A 386 8.79 -3.96 33.14
C GLY A 386 10.25 -3.58 32.97
N ASP A 387 10.59 -3.22 31.75
CA ASP A 387 11.93 -2.83 31.34
C ASP A 387 11.84 -1.63 30.37
N ALA A 388 12.26 -0.44 30.80
CA ALA A 388 12.25 0.74 29.94
C ALA A 388 13.02 0.52 28.64
N GLN A 389 14.05 -0.33 28.62
CA GLN A 389 14.86 -0.63 27.44
C GLN A 389 14.14 -1.54 26.45
N GLN A 390 13.04 -2.20 26.83
CA GLN A 390 12.24 -3.06 25.97
C GLN A 390 10.93 -2.40 25.51
N SER A 391 10.79 -1.08 25.65
CA SER A 391 9.65 -0.30 25.16
C SER A 391 9.79 -0.04 23.65
N ILE A 392 9.12 -0.86 22.84
CA ILE A 392 9.24 -0.88 21.36
C ILE A 392 7.88 -0.86 20.63
N TYR A 393 6.82 -0.47 21.32
CA TYR A 393 5.46 -0.40 20.77
C TYR A 393 4.92 1.03 20.75
N GLY A 394 5.79 2.03 20.56
CA GLY A 394 5.40 3.44 20.49
C GLY A 394 4.39 3.71 19.39
N PHE A 395 4.54 3.03 18.25
CA PHE A 395 3.57 3.03 17.13
C PHE A 395 2.18 2.46 17.48
N ARG A 396 1.99 1.88 18.67
CA ARG A 396 0.69 1.43 19.20
C ARG A 396 0.22 2.26 20.41
N GLY A 397 0.82 3.43 20.64
CA GLY A 397 0.46 4.32 21.74
C GLY A 397 1.19 4.05 23.06
N ALA A 398 2.09 3.07 23.13
CA ALA A 398 2.88 2.84 24.34
C ALA A 398 3.81 4.03 24.62
N ASP A 399 3.89 4.47 25.88
CA ASP A 399 4.75 5.58 26.26
C ASP A 399 5.68 5.22 27.43
N VAL A 400 6.97 5.07 27.11
CA VAL A 400 8.04 4.80 28.09
C VAL A 400 8.16 5.90 29.16
N SER A 401 7.68 7.12 28.88
CA SER A 401 7.64 8.20 29.87
C SER A 401 6.68 7.87 31.01
N VAL A 402 5.60 7.11 30.77
CA VAL A 402 4.65 6.63 31.79
C VAL A 402 5.36 5.67 32.74
N PHE A 403 6.17 4.75 32.20
CA PHE A 403 7.00 3.84 32.99
C PHE A 403 7.99 4.62 33.89
N ARG A 404 8.69 5.59 33.30
CA ARG A 404 9.69 6.42 34.01
C ARG A 404 9.05 7.32 35.07
N ALA A 405 7.90 7.92 34.77
CA ALA A 405 7.16 8.76 35.71
C ALA A 405 6.67 7.93 36.90
N ARG A 406 6.07 6.77 36.65
CA ARG A 406 5.67 5.84 37.71
C ARG A 406 6.84 5.42 38.58
N GLY A 407 7.98 5.12 37.95
CA GLY A 407 9.21 4.81 38.66
C GLY A 407 9.65 5.94 39.59
N LYS A 408 9.33 7.21 39.31
CA LYS A 408 9.62 8.36 40.18
C LYS A 408 8.58 8.61 41.27
N ASP A 409 7.33 8.19 41.06
CA ASP A 409 6.21 8.42 41.99
C ASP A 409 6.18 7.44 43.18
N VAL A 410 6.74 6.24 43.02
CA VAL A 410 6.76 5.17 44.05
C VAL A 410 7.90 5.40 45.05
N GLN A 411 7.77 5.01 46.33
CA GLN A 411 8.85 5.21 47.31
C GLN A 411 10.09 4.36 47.00
N GLU A 412 11.27 4.75 47.48
CA GLU A 412 12.53 4.08 47.12
C GLU A 412 12.60 2.63 47.64
N ASP A 413 12.04 2.33 48.81
CA ASP A 413 11.95 0.98 49.37
C ASP A 413 10.91 0.08 48.67
N GLU A 414 10.06 0.69 47.85
CA GLU A 414 9.05 0.04 47.00
C GLU A 414 9.53 -0.13 45.54
N ARG A 415 10.76 0.30 45.23
CA ARG A 415 11.41 0.11 43.94
C ARG A 415 12.41 -1.04 44.04
N ILE A 416 12.15 -2.13 43.32
CA ILE A 416 13.05 -3.29 43.29
C ILE A 416 13.62 -3.44 41.88
N ARG A 417 14.95 -3.59 41.81
CA ARG A 417 15.67 -3.83 40.55
C ARG A 417 16.01 -5.32 40.41
N LEU A 418 15.81 -5.87 39.21
CA LEU A 418 16.26 -7.21 38.82
C LEU A 418 17.28 -7.12 37.69
N ASP A 419 18.55 -7.04 38.07
CA ASP A 419 19.74 -6.90 37.22
C ASP A 419 20.44 -8.23 36.88
N VAL A 420 20.21 -9.30 37.65
CA VAL A 420 20.77 -10.61 37.30
C VAL A 420 20.03 -11.25 36.12
N ASN A 421 20.76 -11.57 35.05
CA ASN A 421 20.29 -12.26 33.85
C ASN A 421 20.57 -13.78 33.94
N TYR A 422 19.50 -14.58 33.81
CA TYR A 422 19.55 -16.04 33.86
C TYR A 422 19.49 -16.70 32.46
N ARG A 423 19.48 -15.90 31.39
CA ARG A 423 19.20 -16.33 30.01
C ARG A 423 20.45 -16.42 29.15
N SER A 424 21.21 -15.34 29.10
CA SER A 424 22.25 -15.08 28.11
C SER A 424 23.63 -15.32 28.70
N HIS A 425 24.57 -15.76 27.86
CA HIS A 425 25.96 -15.89 28.23
C HIS A 425 26.58 -14.51 28.52
N SER A 426 27.62 -14.45 29.37
CA SER A 426 28.30 -13.20 29.75
C SER A 426 28.79 -12.41 28.54
N ASP A 427 29.33 -13.09 27.52
CA ASP A 427 29.81 -12.44 26.29
C ASP A 427 28.71 -11.71 25.52
N ILE A 428 27.48 -12.24 25.51
CA ILE A 428 26.34 -11.53 24.91
C ILE A 428 26.07 -10.25 25.70
N LEU A 429 26.11 -10.32 27.04
CA LEU A 429 25.85 -9.17 27.89
C LEU A 429 26.96 -8.11 27.76
N SER A 430 28.24 -8.51 27.75
CA SER A 430 29.36 -7.60 27.47
C SER A 430 29.21 -6.91 26.12
N PHE A 431 28.80 -7.64 25.07
CA PHE A 431 28.58 -7.03 23.76
C PHE A 431 27.38 -6.06 23.75
N VAL A 432 26.31 -6.39 24.48
CA VAL A 432 25.17 -5.48 24.68
C VAL A 432 25.61 -4.24 25.47
N ASP A 433 26.43 -4.37 26.51
CA ASP A 433 26.98 -3.23 27.25
C ASP A 433 27.86 -2.36 26.36
N ALA A 434 28.72 -2.94 25.53
CA ALA A 434 29.59 -2.19 24.62
C ALA A 434 28.80 -1.41 23.57
N THR A 435 27.69 -1.95 23.05
CA THR A 435 26.91 -1.34 21.97
C THR A 435 25.79 -0.43 22.47
N CYS A 436 25.08 -0.84 23.52
CA CYS A 436 23.90 -0.16 24.05
C CYS A 436 24.21 0.66 25.30
N GLY A 437 25.20 0.24 26.10
CA GLY A 437 25.58 0.86 27.37
C GLY A 437 26.92 1.63 27.31
N GLY A 438 27.38 2.07 28.47
CA GLY A 438 28.63 2.84 28.60
C GLY A 438 28.55 4.29 28.06
N PRO A 439 29.68 5.03 28.05
CA PRO A 439 29.71 6.43 27.63
C PRO A 439 29.36 6.67 26.16
N ALA A 440 29.57 5.66 25.31
CA ALA A 440 29.32 5.70 23.86
C ALA A 440 28.09 4.88 23.42
N GLY A 441 27.34 4.29 24.37
CA GLY A 441 26.20 3.43 24.07
C GLY A 441 25.01 4.17 23.48
N VAL A 442 24.29 3.50 22.57
CA VAL A 442 23.16 4.12 21.87
C VAL A 442 21.87 4.20 22.70
N VAL A 443 21.77 3.49 23.82
CA VAL A 443 20.56 3.45 24.66
C VAL A 443 20.69 4.40 25.85
N ARG A 444 19.86 5.46 25.88
CA ARG A 444 19.80 6.41 27.01
C ARG A 444 19.20 5.74 28.26
N GLY A 445 19.88 5.89 29.41
CA GLY A 445 19.42 5.36 30.70
C GLY A 445 19.54 3.84 30.80
N PHE A 446 20.63 3.29 30.27
CA PHE A 446 20.88 1.85 30.19
C PHE A 446 21.10 1.20 31.57
N MET A 447 20.42 0.06 31.79
CA MET A 447 20.52 -0.82 32.94
C MET A 447 21.48 -1.97 32.61
N HIS A 448 22.65 -1.97 33.26
CA HIS A 448 23.58 -3.09 33.21
C HIS A 448 22.98 -4.36 33.83
N LEU A 449 23.35 -5.52 33.26
CA LEU A 449 22.88 -6.84 33.67
C LEU A 449 24.04 -7.79 33.99
N ASP A 450 23.99 -8.40 35.17
CA ASP A 450 24.97 -9.38 35.63
C ASP A 450 24.60 -10.79 35.13
N ALA A 451 25.55 -11.53 34.56
CA ALA A 451 25.31 -12.93 34.21
C ALA A 451 25.19 -13.82 35.47
N ASP A 452 24.19 -14.70 35.54
CA ASP A 452 24.12 -15.71 36.60
C ASP A 452 25.21 -16.79 36.36
N PRO A 453 26.17 -16.98 37.28
CA PRO A 453 27.27 -17.92 37.09
C PRO A 453 26.84 -19.39 37.11
N ARG A 454 25.59 -19.68 37.48
CA ARG A 454 25.01 -21.05 37.52
C ARG A 454 24.30 -21.43 36.22
N ARG A 455 24.25 -20.52 35.23
CA ARG A 455 23.67 -20.78 33.91
C ARG A 455 24.38 -21.95 33.24
N SER A 456 23.61 -22.89 32.70
CA SER A 456 24.15 -23.95 31.84
C SER A 456 24.56 -23.38 30.49
N ASP A 457 25.80 -23.62 30.08
CA ASP A 457 26.30 -23.32 28.74
C ASP A 457 25.96 -24.45 27.77
N ALA A 458 25.05 -24.16 26.83
CA ALA A 458 24.60 -25.12 25.82
C ALA A 458 25.23 -24.90 24.44
N TYR A 459 26.23 -24.02 24.33
CA TYR A 459 26.89 -23.72 23.06
C TYR A 459 27.69 -24.91 22.53
N ARG A 460 27.40 -25.31 21.28
CA ARG A 460 28.00 -26.48 20.63
C ARG A 460 29.14 -26.10 19.71
N ALA A 461 29.03 -24.97 19.02
CA ALA A 461 30.05 -24.47 18.10
C ALA A 461 31.25 -23.81 18.83
N ARG A 462 31.91 -24.55 19.73
CA ARG A 462 32.98 -24.03 20.61
C ARG A 462 34.22 -23.51 19.89
N ASP A 463 34.42 -23.92 18.63
CA ASP A 463 35.54 -23.46 17.80
C ASP A 463 35.27 -22.11 17.11
N LEU A 464 34.03 -21.59 17.23
CA LEU A 464 33.62 -20.31 16.68
C LEU A 464 33.47 -19.26 17.78
N PRO A 465 33.84 -17.99 17.52
CA PRO A 465 33.56 -16.91 18.46
C PRO A 465 32.05 -16.79 18.67
N ARG A 466 31.64 -16.41 19.88
CA ARG A 466 30.21 -16.21 20.20
C ARG A 466 29.62 -14.97 19.53
N ILE A 467 30.46 -14.01 19.16
CA ILE A 467 30.05 -12.74 18.57
C ILE A 467 30.69 -12.59 17.19
N ASP A 468 29.86 -12.50 16.17
CA ASP A 468 30.23 -12.16 14.80
C ASP A 468 29.58 -10.81 14.41
N VAL A 469 30.35 -9.94 13.75
CA VAL A 469 29.88 -8.66 13.23
C VAL A 469 30.18 -8.59 11.73
N GLU A 470 29.15 -8.42 10.91
CA GLU A 470 29.25 -8.27 9.46
C GLU A 470 29.01 -6.80 9.10
N LEU A 471 30.03 -6.10 8.61
CA LEU A 471 29.95 -4.71 8.17
C LEU A 471 29.97 -4.64 6.65
N VAL A 472 28.92 -4.09 6.05
CA VAL A 472 28.87 -3.78 4.61
C VAL A 472 28.78 -2.28 4.42
N GLU A 473 29.79 -1.70 3.79
CA GLU A 473 29.87 -0.26 3.51
C GLU A 473 29.81 0.04 2.01
N GLY A 474 29.31 1.23 1.67
CA GLY A 474 29.27 1.71 0.30
C GLY A 474 28.64 3.09 0.17
N ALA A 475 28.61 3.62 -1.04
CA ALA A 475 27.92 4.87 -1.32
C ALA A 475 26.39 4.67 -1.40
N SER A 476 25.61 5.75 -1.35
CA SER A 476 24.14 5.67 -1.46
C SER A 476 23.69 5.03 -2.79
N THR A 477 24.52 5.12 -3.82
CA THR A 477 24.30 4.51 -5.14
C THR A 477 24.36 2.98 -5.12
N THR A 478 25.04 2.36 -4.15
CA THR A 478 25.21 0.90 -4.04
C THR A 478 24.23 0.24 -3.06
N ALA A 479 23.32 0.99 -2.43
CA ALA A 479 22.45 0.52 -1.34
C ALA A 479 21.75 -0.85 -1.59
N ARG A 480 21.29 -1.12 -2.82
CA ARG A 480 20.66 -2.41 -3.17
C ARG A 480 21.65 -3.58 -3.16
N ALA A 481 22.87 -3.35 -3.65
CA ALA A 481 23.94 -4.34 -3.62
C ALA A 481 24.37 -4.61 -2.18
N ASN A 482 24.47 -3.56 -1.35
CA ASN A 482 24.84 -3.70 0.08
C ASN A 482 23.89 -4.64 0.82
N ALA A 483 22.57 -4.50 0.57
CA ALA A 483 21.57 -5.40 1.16
C ALA A 483 21.75 -6.87 0.70
N SER A 484 22.08 -7.09 -0.57
CA SER A 484 22.32 -8.43 -1.11
C SER A 484 23.59 -9.06 -0.53
N VAL A 485 24.68 -8.29 -0.45
CA VAL A 485 25.95 -8.72 0.17
C VAL A 485 25.76 -9.00 1.66
N MET A 486 25.00 -8.18 2.38
CA MET A 486 24.67 -8.41 3.78
C MET A 486 23.86 -9.70 3.98
N ALA A 487 22.89 -9.97 3.11
CA ALA A 487 22.13 -11.22 3.16
C ALA A 487 23.04 -12.46 2.99
N VAL A 488 23.99 -12.39 2.05
CA VAL A 488 25.01 -13.42 1.85
C VAL A 488 25.88 -13.59 3.09
N ALA A 489 26.38 -12.49 3.65
CA ALA A 489 27.26 -12.48 4.82
C ALA A 489 26.60 -13.13 6.06
N ILE A 490 25.36 -12.76 6.36
CA ILE A 490 24.59 -13.35 7.47
C ILE A 490 24.31 -14.83 7.24
N ALA A 491 23.92 -15.21 6.02
CA ALA A 491 23.67 -16.61 5.70
C ALA A 491 24.95 -17.45 5.83
N ASP A 492 26.11 -16.87 5.53
CA ASP A 492 27.43 -17.50 5.68
C ASP A 492 27.72 -17.88 7.14
N ARG A 493 27.47 -16.95 8.07
CA ARG A 493 27.66 -17.18 9.51
C ARG A 493 26.72 -18.22 10.08
N LEU A 494 25.45 -18.14 9.71
CA LEU A 494 24.48 -19.13 10.17
C LEU A 494 24.84 -20.53 9.63
N ARG A 495 25.35 -20.63 8.40
CA ARG A 495 25.87 -21.90 7.86
C ARG A 495 27.10 -22.40 8.62
N GLU A 496 28.02 -21.52 8.99
CA GLU A 496 29.20 -21.87 9.78
C GLU A 496 28.79 -22.50 11.12
N HIS A 497 27.80 -21.93 11.82
CA HIS A 497 27.26 -22.53 13.04
C HIS A 497 26.62 -23.91 12.80
N VAL A 498 25.87 -24.09 11.70
CA VAL A 498 25.30 -25.40 11.33
C VAL A 498 26.41 -26.42 11.06
N ASP A 499 27.46 -26.03 10.34
CA ASP A 499 28.62 -26.87 10.04
C ASP A 499 29.34 -27.32 11.33
N HIS A 500 29.26 -26.52 12.40
CA HIS A 500 29.85 -26.81 13.72
C HIS A 500 28.84 -27.41 14.73
N GLY A 501 27.73 -27.98 14.26
CA GLY A 501 26.84 -28.83 15.06
C GLY A 501 25.66 -28.14 15.74
N GLU A 502 25.45 -26.86 15.47
CA GLU A 502 24.25 -26.14 15.91
C GLU A 502 23.03 -26.54 15.05
N GLN A 503 21.84 -26.55 15.67
CA GLN A 503 20.62 -26.94 14.96
C GLN A 503 19.94 -25.72 14.34
N PRO A 504 19.49 -25.77 13.08
CA PRO A 504 18.77 -24.65 12.46
C PRO A 504 17.55 -24.16 13.26
N GLY A 505 16.81 -25.08 13.92
CA GLY A 505 15.66 -24.71 14.77
C GLY A 505 16.01 -23.88 16.01
N ASP A 506 17.26 -23.93 16.45
CA ASP A 506 17.81 -23.15 17.58
C ASP A 506 18.29 -21.75 17.13
N MET A 507 18.20 -21.45 15.84
CA MET A 507 18.63 -20.18 15.26
C MET A 507 17.44 -19.30 14.87
N ALA A 508 17.61 -17.98 15.01
CA ALA A 508 16.68 -17.00 14.48
C ALA A 508 17.38 -15.86 13.74
N LEU A 509 16.78 -15.42 12.63
CA LEU A 509 17.14 -14.18 11.95
C LEU A 509 16.08 -13.12 12.27
N LEU A 510 16.50 -12.08 12.98
CA LEU A 510 15.67 -10.96 13.38
C LEU A 510 15.89 -9.77 12.45
N LEU A 511 14.83 -9.35 11.77
CA LEU A 511 14.84 -8.21 10.87
C LEU A 511 14.14 -7.01 11.51
N GLY A 512 14.75 -5.83 11.48
CA GLY A 512 14.09 -4.60 11.95
C GLY A 512 12.95 -4.16 11.03
N VAL A 513 13.13 -4.34 9.71
CA VAL A 513 12.09 -4.16 8.69
C VAL A 513 12.11 -5.35 7.71
N THR A 514 10.97 -5.67 7.12
CA THR A 514 10.83 -6.85 6.24
C THR A 514 11.02 -6.53 4.76
N THR A 515 11.43 -5.31 4.40
CA THR A 515 11.55 -4.85 3.00
C THR A 515 12.43 -5.78 2.16
N ASN A 516 13.54 -6.23 2.73
CA ASN A 516 14.52 -7.11 2.07
C ASN A 516 14.44 -8.57 2.54
N ALA A 517 13.37 -8.98 3.24
CA ALA A 517 13.29 -10.31 3.85
C ALA A 517 13.47 -11.45 2.85
N ALA A 518 12.98 -11.29 1.61
CA ALA A 518 13.17 -12.25 0.53
C ALA A 518 14.66 -12.50 0.23
N LEU A 519 15.50 -11.44 0.18
CA LEU A 519 16.94 -11.58 -0.07
C LEU A 519 17.63 -12.45 0.97
N TYR A 520 17.29 -12.27 2.25
CA TYR A 520 17.85 -13.09 3.33
C TYR A 520 17.38 -14.54 3.27
N ILE A 521 16.11 -14.77 2.94
CA ILE A 521 15.53 -16.11 2.77
C ILE A 521 16.23 -16.84 1.62
N ASP A 522 16.39 -16.18 0.49
CA ASP A 522 17.03 -16.76 -0.69
C ASP A 522 18.52 -17.03 -0.44
N ALA A 523 19.22 -16.12 0.25
CA ALA A 523 20.61 -16.33 0.64
C ALA A 523 20.81 -17.51 1.62
N LEU A 524 19.87 -17.73 2.56
CA LEU A 524 19.87 -18.89 3.46
C LEU A 524 19.63 -20.20 2.69
N ARG A 525 18.63 -20.21 1.81
CA ARG A 525 18.33 -21.37 0.95
C ARG A 525 19.49 -21.72 0.02
N ALA A 526 20.16 -20.72 -0.55
CA ALA A 526 21.35 -20.92 -1.37
C ALA A 526 22.54 -21.56 -0.59
N ARG A 527 22.51 -21.51 0.74
CA ARG A 527 23.46 -22.19 1.65
C ARG A 527 22.89 -23.48 2.25
N GLY A 528 21.81 -24.01 1.69
CA GLY A 528 21.19 -25.25 2.15
C GLY A 528 20.55 -25.14 3.54
N ILE A 529 20.12 -23.95 3.95
CA ILE A 529 19.43 -23.72 5.23
C ILE A 529 17.95 -23.47 4.98
N ASP A 530 17.12 -24.39 5.47
CA ASP A 530 15.68 -24.20 5.52
C ASP A 530 15.29 -23.09 6.49
N CYS A 531 14.30 -22.29 6.12
CA CYS A 531 13.81 -21.21 6.96
C CYS A 531 12.28 -21.11 6.97
N VAL A 532 11.74 -20.65 8.10
CA VAL A 532 10.31 -20.38 8.31
C VAL A 532 10.14 -18.93 8.71
N VAL A 533 9.27 -18.22 8.00
CA VAL A 533 8.99 -16.80 8.25
C VAL A 533 7.90 -16.66 9.31
N THR A 534 8.21 -16.15 10.49
CA THR A 534 7.21 -15.90 11.53
C THR A 534 6.81 -14.42 11.52
N GLY A 535 5.54 -14.12 11.26
CA GLY A 535 4.99 -12.76 11.38
C GLY A 535 5.13 -11.84 10.17
N GLY A 536 5.44 -12.36 8.97
CA GLY A 536 5.40 -11.64 7.69
C GLY A 536 4.45 -12.32 6.69
N SER A 537 3.79 -11.57 5.80
CA SER A 537 2.90 -12.13 4.77
C SER A 537 3.69 -12.52 3.52
N THR A 538 4.15 -13.77 3.46
CA THR A 538 4.65 -14.37 2.22
C THR A 538 3.66 -15.37 1.63
N PHE A 539 2.68 -15.85 2.41
CA PHE A 539 1.62 -16.72 1.92
C PHE A 539 0.80 -16.11 0.77
N LYS A 540 0.52 -14.79 0.82
CA LYS A 540 -0.21 -14.08 -0.26
C LYS A 540 0.45 -14.21 -1.63
N ALA A 541 1.78 -14.22 -1.66
CA ALA A 541 2.55 -14.32 -2.90
C ALA A 541 2.64 -15.76 -3.43
N THR A 542 2.17 -16.77 -2.69
CA THR A 542 2.21 -18.16 -3.14
C THR A 542 1.24 -18.39 -4.29
N ARG A 543 1.63 -19.26 -5.22
CA ARG A 543 0.75 -19.69 -6.32
C ARG A 543 -0.52 -20.36 -5.80
N ALA A 544 -0.41 -21.13 -4.71
CA ALA A 544 -1.54 -21.74 -4.02
C ALA A 544 -2.59 -20.72 -3.55
N ALA A 545 -2.17 -19.62 -2.90
CA ALA A 545 -3.08 -18.58 -2.44
C ALA A 545 -3.81 -17.89 -3.61
N GLY A 546 -3.07 -17.50 -4.66
CA GLY A 546 -3.66 -16.89 -5.85
C GLY A 546 -4.63 -17.82 -6.59
N THR A 547 -4.28 -19.11 -6.70
CA THR A 547 -5.15 -20.13 -7.31
C THR A 547 -6.43 -20.34 -6.50
N MET A 548 -6.33 -20.34 -5.17
CA MET A 548 -7.50 -20.46 -4.30
C MET A 548 -8.40 -19.22 -4.38
N ALA A 549 -7.83 -18.01 -4.44
CA ALA A 549 -8.59 -16.77 -4.65
C ALA A 549 -9.36 -16.82 -5.98
N ALA A 550 -8.69 -17.19 -7.08
CA ALA A 550 -9.32 -17.35 -8.39
C ALA A 550 -10.43 -18.42 -8.38
N LEU A 551 -10.24 -19.52 -7.63
CA LEU A 551 -11.26 -20.54 -7.44
C LEU A 551 -12.49 -19.98 -6.73
N LEU A 552 -12.30 -19.24 -5.63
CA LEU A 552 -13.40 -18.64 -4.87
C LEU A 552 -14.17 -17.62 -5.70
N HIS A 553 -13.49 -16.76 -6.46
CA HIS A 553 -14.13 -15.82 -7.39
C HIS A 553 -14.92 -16.55 -8.48
N THR A 554 -14.38 -17.64 -9.03
CA THR A 554 -15.09 -18.48 -10.01
C THR A 554 -16.34 -19.12 -9.42
N LEU A 555 -16.26 -19.63 -8.18
CA LEU A 555 -17.40 -20.23 -7.48
C LEU A 555 -18.45 -19.19 -7.07
N ALA A 556 -18.01 -17.96 -6.76
CA ALA A 556 -18.88 -16.82 -6.45
C ALA A 556 -19.64 -16.34 -7.68
N ASN A 557 -18.92 -16.14 -8.79
CA ASN A 557 -19.47 -15.67 -10.04
C ASN A 557 -18.71 -16.30 -11.23
N PRO A 558 -19.28 -17.33 -11.88
CA PRO A 558 -18.66 -17.95 -13.05
C PRO A 558 -18.46 -17.00 -14.25
N HIS A 559 -19.17 -15.87 -14.28
CA HIS A 559 -19.02 -14.84 -15.31
C HIS A 559 -17.87 -13.87 -15.03
N ASP A 560 -17.25 -13.90 -13.84
CA ASP A 560 -16.05 -13.14 -13.55
C ASP A 560 -14.85 -13.82 -14.20
N THR A 561 -14.57 -13.43 -15.44
CA THR A 561 -13.40 -13.92 -16.17
C THR A 561 -12.11 -13.25 -15.75
N GLN A 562 -12.14 -12.08 -15.10
CA GLN A 562 -10.93 -11.30 -14.81
C GLN A 562 -10.24 -11.79 -13.53
N SER A 563 -10.97 -11.87 -12.43
CA SER A 563 -10.43 -12.28 -11.13
C SER A 563 -10.65 -13.77 -10.85
N GLY A 564 -11.64 -14.39 -11.50
CA GLY A 564 -12.02 -15.78 -11.28
C GLY A 564 -11.57 -16.73 -12.40
N LEU A 565 -12.38 -16.85 -13.44
CA LEU A 565 -12.35 -18.01 -14.34
C LEU A 565 -11.07 -18.10 -15.17
N PHE A 566 -10.61 -17.00 -15.78
CA PHE A 566 -9.38 -17.02 -16.58
C PHE A 566 -8.14 -17.35 -15.74
N PRO A 567 -7.84 -16.64 -14.62
CA PRO A 567 -6.68 -16.98 -13.79
C PRO A 567 -6.77 -18.39 -13.20
N LEU A 568 -7.98 -18.92 -12.93
CA LEU A 568 -8.16 -20.30 -12.48
C LEU A 568 -7.79 -21.32 -13.56
N LEU A 569 -8.26 -21.12 -14.79
CA LEU A 569 -8.03 -22.05 -15.90
C LEU A 569 -6.55 -22.09 -16.33
N THR A 570 -5.83 -20.96 -16.25
CA THR A 570 -4.37 -20.90 -16.50
C THR A 570 -3.53 -21.38 -15.32
N SER A 571 -4.11 -21.46 -14.13
CA SER A 571 -3.40 -21.86 -12.91
C SER A 571 -2.89 -23.31 -12.97
N PRO A 572 -1.93 -23.71 -12.10
CA PRO A 572 -1.50 -25.10 -11.99
C PRO A 572 -2.62 -26.08 -11.61
N LEU A 573 -3.83 -25.61 -11.26
CA LEU A 573 -5.00 -26.46 -11.06
C LEU A 573 -5.43 -27.16 -12.37
N PHE A 574 -5.38 -26.48 -13.52
CA PHE A 574 -5.84 -27.02 -14.81
C PHE A 574 -4.86 -26.86 -15.97
N GLU A 575 -3.98 -25.85 -15.94
CA GLU A 575 -2.92 -25.63 -16.94
C GLU A 575 -3.43 -25.57 -18.39
N LEU A 576 -4.56 -24.91 -18.65
CA LEU A 576 -5.07 -24.73 -20.02
C LEU A 576 -4.12 -23.85 -20.83
N ASP A 577 -3.96 -24.19 -22.12
CA ASP A 577 -3.10 -23.46 -23.04
C ASP A 577 -3.87 -22.53 -23.99
N ALA A 578 -3.15 -21.83 -24.86
CA ALA A 578 -3.74 -20.88 -25.80
C ALA A 578 -4.77 -21.52 -26.74
N ASN A 579 -4.58 -22.79 -27.13
CA ASN A 579 -5.51 -23.50 -28.00
C ASN A 579 -6.82 -23.79 -27.27
N ASP A 580 -6.74 -24.20 -26.00
CA ASP A 580 -7.92 -24.38 -25.15
C ASP A 580 -8.71 -23.06 -25.03
N PHE A 581 -8.02 -21.92 -24.86
CA PHE A 581 -8.69 -20.62 -24.79
C PHE A 581 -9.27 -20.15 -26.12
N VAL A 582 -8.65 -20.49 -27.25
CA VAL A 582 -9.22 -20.25 -28.57
C VAL A 582 -10.51 -21.05 -28.73
N GLN A 583 -10.53 -22.33 -28.35
CA GLN A 583 -11.74 -23.16 -28.39
C GLN A 583 -12.84 -22.63 -27.45
N LEU A 584 -12.47 -22.16 -26.25
CA LEU A 584 -13.41 -21.58 -25.29
C LEU A 584 -13.96 -20.22 -25.76
N GLY A 585 -13.11 -19.37 -26.35
CA GLY A 585 -13.45 -18.02 -26.79
C GLY A 585 -14.08 -17.92 -28.17
N THR A 586 -14.21 -19.04 -28.89
CA THR A 586 -14.79 -19.08 -30.25
C THR A 586 -15.90 -20.13 -30.37
N ARG A 587 -16.82 -19.93 -31.32
CA ARG A 587 -17.90 -20.86 -31.68
C ARG A 587 -18.25 -20.73 -33.16
N VAL A 588 -18.97 -21.71 -33.72
CA VAL A 588 -19.50 -21.62 -35.08
C VAL A 588 -20.60 -20.56 -35.16
N GLN A 589 -20.61 -19.73 -36.21
CA GLN A 589 -21.68 -18.80 -36.49
C GLN A 589 -22.92 -19.54 -37.04
N ARG A 590 -24.13 -19.14 -36.63
CA ARG A 590 -25.37 -19.82 -37.06
C ARG A 590 -25.73 -19.63 -38.54
N THR A 591 -25.21 -18.57 -39.16
CA THR A 591 -25.63 -18.12 -40.50
C THR A 591 -24.56 -18.33 -41.56
N LEU A 592 -23.29 -18.42 -41.15
CA LEU A 592 -22.13 -18.56 -42.02
C LEU A 592 -21.23 -19.66 -41.45
N ASP A 593 -20.58 -20.42 -42.31
CA ASP A 593 -19.56 -21.40 -41.91
C ASP A 593 -18.25 -20.68 -41.52
N ALA A 594 -18.30 -19.93 -40.42
CA ALA A 594 -17.21 -19.08 -39.93
C ALA A 594 -17.18 -19.04 -38.39
N PRO A 595 -16.00 -18.88 -37.77
CA PRO A 595 -15.88 -18.72 -36.33
C PRO A 595 -16.31 -17.33 -35.88
N THR A 596 -16.99 -17.25 -34.74
CA THR A 596 -17.33 -15.99 -34.07
C THR A 596 -16.90 -16.02 -32.60
N LYS A 597 -16.59 -14.85 -32.04
CA LYS A 597 -16.16 -14.71 -30.65
C LYS A 597 -17.31 -14.99 -29.69
N ARG A 598 -16.98 -15.58 -28.54
CA ARG A 598 -17.85 -15.70 -27.37
C ARG A 598 -17.04 -15.50 -26.09
N ALA A 599 -17.73 -15.28 -24.98
CA ALA A 599 -17.10 -15.21 -23.68
C ALA A 599 -16.70 -16.61 -23.18
N ILE A 600 -15.56 -16.70 -22.48
CA ILE A 600 -14.90 -17.96 -22.06
C ILE A 600 -15.77 -18.74 -21.07
N ASP A 601 -16.50 -18.04 -20.20
CA ASP A 601 -17.49 -18.59 -19.28
C ASP A 601 -18.58 -19.38 -20.02
N ARG A 602 -19.04 -18.88 -21.16
CA ARG A 602 -20.01 -19.58 -22.02
C ARG A 602 -19.37 -20.76 -22.73
N GLY A 603 -18.11 -20.61 -23.16
CA GLY A 603 -17.37 -21.72 -23.74
C GLY A 603 -17.20 -22.89 -22.78
N ILE A 604 -16.78 -22.62 -21.54
CA ILE A 604 -16.54 -23.66 -20.55
C ILE A 604 -17.85 -24.24 -20.03
N GLU A 605 -18.95 -23.49 -20.01
CA GLU A 605 -20.27 -23.99 -19.61
C GLU A 605 -20.89 -24.91 -20.68
N THR A 606 -20.80 -24.52 -21.96
CA THR A 606 -21.49 -25.21 -23.05
C THR A 606 -20.67 -26.30 -23.71
N MET A 607 -19.34 -26.17 -23.70
CA MET A 607 -18.41 -27.05 -24.43
C MET A 607 -18.76 -27.21 -25.92
N ASP A 608 -19.41 -26.21 -26.50
CA ASP A 608 -19.74 -26.14 -27.93
C ASP A 608 -18.51 -25.63 -28.69
N LEU A 609 -17.53 -26.51 -28.94
CA LEU A 609 -16.20 -26.13 -29.44
C LEU A 609 -16.16 -26.04 -30.98
N LEU A 610 -15.26 -25.21 -31.50
CA LEU A 610 -15.08 -25.01 -32.93
C LEU A 610 -14.27 -26.17 -33.55
N GLY A 611 -14.82 -26.79 -34.61
CA GLY A 611 -14.14 -27.81 -35.41
C GLY A 611 -14.38 -29.26 -34.94
N PRO A 612 -13.89 -30.26 -35.70
CA PRO A 612 -14.05 -31.68 -35.39
C PRO A 612 -13.07 -32.19 -34.32
N GLU A 613 -12.08 -31.37 -33.94
CA GLU A 613 -11.05 -31.76 -32.98
C GLU A 613 -11.64 -31.91 -31.57
N PRO A 614 -11.37 -33.01 -30.86
CA PRO A 614 -11.84 -33.18 -29.50
C PRO A 614 -11.14 -32.18 -28.57
N ALA A 615 -11.88 -31.68 -27.58
CA ALA A 615 -11.30 -30.82 -26.53
C ALA A 615 -10.04 -31.47 -25.92
N SER A 616 -9.10 -30.69 -25.40
CA SER A 616 -7.96 -31.29 -24.70
C SER A 616 -8.42 -32.05 -23.44
N GLY A 617 -7.60 -33.00 -22.97
CA GLY A 617 -7.90 -33.71 -21.73
C GLY A 617 -7.98 -32.78 -20.51
N ARG A 618 -7.17 -31.72 -20.50
CA ARG A 618 -7.16 -30.67 -19.46
C ARG A 618 -8.45 -29.85 -19.50
N LEU A 619 -8.88 -29.44 -20.68
CA LEU A 619 -10.12 -28.68 -20.87
C LEU A 619 -11.37 -29.50 -20.46
N ARG A 620 -11.45 -30.78 -20.85
CA ARG A 620 -12.54 -31.67 -20.38
C ARG A 620 -12.54 -31.81 -18.86
N LEU A 621 -11.36 -32.03 -18.26
CA LEU A 621 -11.24 -32.14 -16.81
C LEU A 621 -11.68 -30.86 -16.10
N ALA A 622 -11.28 -29.70 -16.62
CA ALA A 622 -11.69 -28.40 -16.07
C ALA A 622 -13.21 -28.21 -16.12
N HIS A 623 -13.83 -28.48 -17.27
CA HIS A 623 -15.29 -28.45 -17.41
C HIS A 623 -15.98 -29.36 -16.38
N ASP A 624 -15.59 -30.62 -16.34
CA ASP A 624 -16.20 -31.64 -15.49
C ASP A 624 -16.10 -31.29 -14.00
N VAL A 625 -14.92 -30.87 -13.55
CA VAL A 625 -14.67 -30.50 -12.15
C VAL A 625 -15.46 -29.25 -11.77
N LEU A 626 -15.47 -28.23 -12.62
CA LEU A 626 -16.20 -26.97 -12.35
C LEU A 626 -17.72 -27.17 -12.35
N MET A 627 -18.27 -27.97 -13.26
CA MET A 627 -19.71 -28.28 -13.27
C MET A 627 -20.13 -29.06 -12.02
N ARG A 628 -19.32 -30.03 -11.58
CA ARG A 628 -19.57 -30.76 -10.31
C ARG A 628 -19.45 -29.84 -9.09
N ALA A 629 -18.45 -28.96 -9.07
CA ALA A 629 -18.29 -27.98 -7.99
C ALA A 629 -19.52 -27.07 -7.88
N ARG A 630 -20.03 -26.55 -9.01
CA ARG A 630 -21.25 -25.71 -9.05
C ARG A 630 -22.48 -26.42 -8.49
N LEU A 631 -22.62 -27.72 -8.71
CA LEU A 631 -23.68 -28.53 -8.11
C LEU A 631 -23.44 -28.79 -6.62
N ALA A 632 -22.20 -29.06 -6.21
CA ALA A 632 -21.81 -29.30 -4.83
C ALA A 632 -22.03 -28.06 -3.94
N MET A 633 -21.79 -26.85 -4.48
CA MET A 633 -22.02 -25.56 -3.79
C MET A 633 -23.45 -25.39 -3.26
N ARG A 634 -24.44 -26.15 -3.77
CA ARG A 634 -25.82 -26.10 -3.28
C ARG A 634 -26.03 -26.83 -1.96
N ARG A 635 -25.11 -27.69 -1.54
CA ARG A 635 -25.30 -28.63 -0.42
C ARG A 635 -24.08 -28.84 0.47
N MET A 636 -22.93 -28.26 0.12
CA MET A 636 -21.68 -28.41 0.86
C MET A 636 -21.09 -27.04 1.23
N PRO A 637 -20.40 -26.94 2.37
CA PRO A 637 -19.61 -25.75 2.72
C PRO A 637 -18.59 -25.39 1.63
N VAL A 638 -18.33 -24.09 1.44
CA VAL A 638 -17.43 -23.56 0.39
C VAL A 638 -16.06 -24.22 0.46
N ALA A 639 -15.46 -24.32 1.65
CA ALA A 639 -14.14 -24.92 1.84
C ALA A 639 -14.09 -26.40 1.43
N ASP A 640 -15.17 -27.14 1.63
CA ASP A 640 -15.24 -28.56 1.27
C ASP A 640 -15.35 -28.73 -0.25
N VAL A 641 -16.06 -27.83 -0.92
CA VAL A 641 -16.10 -27.77 -2.40
C VAL A 641 -14.72 -27.40 -2.95
N CYS A 642 -14.01 -26.44 -2.34
CA CYS A 642 -12.64 -26.12 -2.74
C CYS A 642 -11.72 -27.34 -2.61
N MET A 643 -11.77 -28.05 -1.49
CA MET A 643 -11.00 -29.28 -1.30
C MET A 643 -11.35 -30.35 -2.34
N GLN A 644 -12.64 -30.50 -2.65
CA GLN A 644 -13.11 -31.43 -3.67
C GLN A 644 -12.54 -31.07 -5.06
N VAL A 645 -12.57 -29.79 -5.45
CA VAL A 645 -11.99 -29.31 -6.72
C VAL A 645 -10.50 -29.59 -6.80
N VAL A 646 -9.75 -29.27 -5.74
CA VAL A 646 -8.30 -29.51 -5.64
C VAL A 646 -7.97 -31.01 -5.81
N ARG A 647 -8.78 -31.88 -5.22
CA ARG A 647 -8.60 -33.34 -5.33
C ARG A 647 -8.98 -33.85 -6.72
N GLU A 648 -10.12 -33.45 -7.25
CA GLU A 648 -10.64 -33.95 -8.53
C GLU A 648 -9.89 -33.41 -9.75
N SER A 649 -9.28 -32.23 -9.67
CA SER A 649 -8.39 -31.70 -10.72
C SER A 649 -7.07 -32.49 -10.84
N GLY A 650 -6.79 -33.39 -9.89
CA GLY A 650 -5.53 -34.13 -9.82
C GLY A 650 -4.33 -33.28 -9.45
N TRP A 651 -4.53 -32.05 -8.95
CA TRP A 651 -3.44 -31.12 -8.66
C TRP A 651 -2.51 -31.65 -7.57
N LEU A 652 -3.04 -32.18 -6.46
CA LEU A 652 -2.22 -32.77 -5.39
C LEU A 652 -1.35 -33.92 -5.89
N ALA A 653 -1.90 -34.78 -6.76
CA ALA A 653 -1.15 -35.88 -7.35
C ALA A 653 -0.05 -35.41 -8.33
N ARG A 654 -0.23 -34.24 -8.99
CA ARG A 654 0.85 -33.63 -9.79
C ARG A 654 1.94 -33.03 -8.90
N LEU A 655 1.56 -32.40 -7.79
CA LEU A 655 2.49 -31.86 -6.81
C LEU A 655 3.33 -32.97 -6.17
N GLU A 656 2.71 -34.07 -5.73
CA GLU A 656 3.43 -35.19 -5.12
C GLU A 656 4.57 -35.74 -6.00
N ARG A 657 4.38 -35.79 -7.33
CA ARG A 657 5.40 -36.26 -8.28
C ARG A 657 6.61 -35.31 -8.42
N ARG A 658 6.50 -34.06 -7.95
CA ARG A 658 7.58 -33.06 -7.99
C ARG A 658 8.52 -33.15 -6.78
N GLY A 659 8.34 -34.11 -5.87
CA GLY A 659 9.22 -34.30 -4.73
C GLY A 659 9.05 -33.22 -3.65
N GLU A 660 10.16 -32.69 -3.12
CA GLU A 660 10.14 -31.77 -1.97
C GLU A 660 9.46 -30.43 -2.29
N ASP A 661 9.73 -29.87 -3.47
CA ASP A 661 9.08 -28.63 -3.95
C ASP A 661 7.56 -28.80 -4.08
N GLY A 662 7.15 -29.96 -4.56
CA GLY A 662 5.75 -30.36 -4.65
C GLY A 662 5.05 -30.41 -3.29
N ARG A 663 5.72 -30.96 -2.28
CA ARG A 663 5.20 -31.04 -0.91
C ARG A 663 5.08 -29.67 -0.25
N ALA A 664 5.99 -28.73 -0.52
CA ALA A 664 5.89 -27.37 0.00
C ALA A 664 4.65 -26.65 -0.56
N GLU A 665 4.41 -26.75 -1.87
CA GLU A 665 3.21 -26.17 -2.49
C GLU A 665 1.93 -26.89 -2.04
N GLU A 666 1.97 -28.21 -1.87
CA GLU A 666 0.86 -29.00 -1.32
C GLU A 666 0.45 -28.49 0.08
N ALA A 667 1.43 -28.20 0.94
CA ALA A 667 1.20 -27.59 2.24
C ALA A 667 0.40 -26.29 2.13
N ASN A 668 0.79 -25.42 1.19
CA ASN A 668 0.17 -24.12 0.97
C ASN A 668 -1.27 -24.27 0.47
N VAL A 669 -1.53 -25.23 -0.43
CA VAL A 669 -2.88 -25.53 -0.92
C VAL A 669 -3.79 -25.98 0.22
N LEU A 670 -3.33 -26.91 1.05
CA LEU A 670 -4.10 -27.40 2.19
C LEU A 670 -4.31 -26.30 3.25
N ALA A 671 -3.32 -25.44 3.47
CA ALA A 671 -3.44 -24.28 4.34
C ALA A 671 -4.48 -23.27 3.81
N ALA A 672 -4.47 -22.99 2.50
CA ALA A 672 -5.46 -22.11 1.87
C ALA A 672 -6.89 -22.62 2.13
N VAL A 673 -7.13 -23.91 1.90
CA VAL A 673 -8.45 -24.53 2.17
C VAL A 673 -8.84 -24.42 3.64
N ARG A 674 -7.89 -24.67 4.56
CA ARG A 674 -8.15 -24.52 6.01
C ARG A 674 -8.53 -23.09 6.36
N HIS A 675 -7.83 -22.08 5.83
CA HIS A 675 -8.16 -20.69 6.08
C HIS A 675 -9.53 -20.29 5.52
N VAL A 676 -9.89 -20.79 4.33
CA VAL A 676 -11.25 -20.64 3.81
C VAL A 676 -12.27 -21.29 4.75
N ARG A 677 -11.97 -22.46 5.33
CA ARG A 677 -12.84 -23.10 6.32
C ARG A 677 -12.99 -22.26 7.58
N ASP A 678 -11.91 -21.76 8.14
CA ASP A 678 -11.92 -20.93 9.35
C ASP A 678 -12.80 -19.69 9.12
N LEU A 679 -12.53 -18.94 8.05
CA LEU A 679 -13.30 -17.75 7.65
C LEU A 679 -14.79 -18.05 7.45
N THR A 680 -15.11 -19.13 6.75
CA THR A 680 -16.51 -19.47 6.43
C THR A 680 -17.26 -20.05 7.64
N SER A 681 -16.57 -20.71 8.57
CA SER A 681 -17.15 -21.29 9.79
C SER A 681 -17.49 -20.24 10.84
N GLU A 682 -16.66 -19.20 10.99
CA GLU A 682 -16.87 -18.13 11.96
C GLU A 682 -17.97 -17.14 11.52
N LEU A 683 -18.10 -16.92 10.21
CA LEU A 683 -18.93 -15.86 9.64
C LEU A 683 -20.19 -16.36 8.90
N GLY A 684 -20.34 -17.67 8.66
CA GLY A 684 -21.51 -18.26 8.00
C GLY A 684 -21.67 -17.84 6.52
N LEU A 685 -20.57 -17.85 5.77
CA LEU A 685 -20.49 -17.19 4.46
C LEU A 685 -20.90 -18.06 3.26
N GLY A 686 -21.65 -17.47 2.33
CA GLY A 686 -21.79 -17.97 0.95
C GLY A 686 -20.56 -17.65 0.07
N PRO A 687 -20.48 -18.19 -1.15
CA PRO A 687 -19.26 -18.13 -1.98
C PRO A 687 -18.80 -16.71 -2.32
N ALA A 688 -19.72 -15.79 -2.62
CA ALA A 688 -19.38 -14.40 -2.92
C ALA A 688 -18.66 -13.71 -1.75
N ARG A 689 -19.20 -13.87 -0.54
CA ARG A 689 -18.57 -13.29 0.65
C ARG A 689 -17.30 -14.04 1.04
N ALA A 690 -17.24 -15.36 0.84
CA ALA A 690 -16.01 -16.12 1.03
C ALA A 690 -14.86 -15.62 0.14
N ALA A 691 -15.14 -15.26 -1.12
CA ALA A 691 -14.14 -14.69 -2.03
C ALA A 691 -13.62 -13.33 -1.53
N SER A 692 -14.51 -12.38 -1.24
CA SER A 692 -14.13 -11.05 -0.75
C SER A 692 -13.39 -11.10 0.59
N GLU A 693 -13.86 -11.93 1.53
CA GLU A 693 -13.22 -12.08 2.85
C GLU A 693 -11.87 -12.78 2.75
N PHE A 694 -11.71 -13.75 1.84
CA PHE A 694 -10.43 -14.39 1.61
C PHE A 694 -9.42 -13.42 0.98
N ASP A 695 -9.83 -12.56 0.06
CA ASP A 695 -8.97 -11.51 -0.49
C ASP A 695 -8.56 -10.49 0.57
N LEU A 696 -9.52 -10.01 1.37
CA LEU A 696 -9.25 -9.10 2.49
C LEU A 696 -8.31 -9.76 3.51
N TRP A 697 -8.54 -11.03 3.81
CA TRP A 697 -7.66 -11.82 4.65
C TRP A 697 -6.27 -11.94 4.04
N LEU A 698 -6.12 -12.28 2.76
CA LEU A 698 -4.81 -12.37 2.11
C LEU A 698 -4.04 -11.05 2.13
N GLN A 699 -4.73 -9.91 1.99
CA GLN A 699 -4.11 -8.59 2.06
C GLN A 699 -3.51 -8.28 3.44
N THR A 700 -3.94 -8.99 4.49
CA THR A 700 -3.76 -8.53 5.87
C THR A 700 -3.16 -9.59 6.78
N ALA A 701 -3.34 -10.87 6.43
CA ALA A 701 -2.85 -12.02 7.13
C ALA A 701 -1.34 -12.12 7.01
N LYS A 702 -0.67 -12.17 8.16
CA LYS A 702 0.78 -12.34 8.28
C LYS A 702 1.14 -13.81 8.47
N VAL A 703 0.70 -14.63 7.52
CA VAL A 703 0.88 -16.09 7.57
C VAL A 703 2.07 -16.49 6.70
N PRO A 704 3.00 -17.32 7.21
CA PRO A 704 4.02 -17.95 6.38
C PRO A 704 3.44 -18.96 5.38
N PRO A 705 4.21 -19.33 4.34
CA PRO A 705 3.96 -20.54 3.58
C PRO A 705 3.94 -21.73 4.55
N ALA A 706 2.94 -22.58 4.39
CA ALA A 706 2.82 -23.79 5.19
C ALA A 706 3.92 -24.79 4.82
N THR A 707 4.23 -25.68 5.74
CA THR A 707 5.19 -26.78 5.56
C THR A 707 4.56 -28.09 6.01
N LEU A 708 4.69 -29.15 5.20
CA LEU A 708 4.24 -30.50 5.55
C LEU A 708 5.26 -31.27 6.44
N LEU A 709 6.49 -30.75 6.54
CA LEU A 709 7.50 -31.31 7.44
C LEU A 709 7.12 -30.98 8.89
N GLY A 710 6.83 -32.03 9.66
CA GLY A 710 6.54 -31.92 11.08
C GLY A 710 7.74 -31.34 11.85
N GLY A 711 7.61 -30.09 12.26
CA GLY A 711 8.26 -29.55 13.45
C GLY A 711 9.16 -28.35 13.20
N GLU A 712 8.91 -27.29 13.97
CA GLU A 712 9.73 -26.08 14.19
C GLU A 712 11.23 -26.33 14.49
N ARG A 713 11.69 -27.59 14.54
CA ARG A 713 13.03 -28.02 14.97
C ARG A 713 14.10 -28.08 13.88
N ARG A 714 13.76 -27.98 12.59
CA ARG A 714 14.72 -28.15 11.48
C ARG A 714 14.99 -26.91 10.63
N SER A 715 14.40 -25.77 10.96
CA SER A 715 14.48 -24.56 10.13
C SER A 715 14.82 -23.32 10.94
N VAL A 716 15.63 -22.42 10.36
CA VAL A 716 15.90 -21.10 10.94
C VAL A 716 14.62 -20.27 10.96
N ARG A 717 14.34 -19.61 12.08
CA ARG A 717 13.15 -18.75 12.22
C ARG A 717 13.47 -17.33 11.78
N VAL A 718 12.87 -16.86 10.68
CA VAL A 718 13.02 -15.47 10.20
C VAL A 718 11.83 -14.66 10.70
N MET A 719 12.04 -13.61 11.48
CA MET A 719 10.94 -12.81 12.03
C MET A 719 11.32 -11.35 12.25
N THR A 720 10.33 -10.52 12.55
CA THR A 720 10.62 -9.13 12.95
C THR A 720 11.11 -9.07 14.40
N ILE A 721 11.95 -8.09 14.73
CA ILE A 721 12.39 -7.88 16.11
C ILE A 721 11.19 -7.66 17.06
N HIS A 722 10.13 -6.98 16.61
CA HIS A 722 8.91 -6.83 17.40
C HIS A 722 8.26 -8.18 17.74
N ALA A 723 8.21 -9.09 16.77
CA ALA A 723 7.63 -10.43 16.96
C ALA A 723 8.50 -11.34 17.87
N SER A 724 9.78 -11.03 18.06
CA SER A 724 10.67 -11.80 18.93
C SER A 724 10.59 -11.42 20.41
N LYS A 725 9.88 -10.32 20.75
CA LYS A 725 9.71 -9.91 22.15
C LYS A 725 9.06 -11.03 22.97
N GLY A 726 9.66 -11.35 24.11
CA GLY A 726 9.26 -12.47 24.97
C GLY A 726 9.88 -13.83 24.58
N LEU A 727 10.37 -13.99 23.36
CA LEU A 727 11.07 -15.19 22.91
C LEU A 727 12.57 -15.14 23.26
N GLU A 728 13.24 -16.27 23.08
CA GLU A 728 14.69 -16.44 23.23
C GLU A 728 15.18 -17.57 22.32
N PHE A 729 16.41 -17.43 21.82
CA PHE A 729 17.01 -18.37 20.87
C PHE A 729 18.48 -18.59 21.24
N PRO A 730 19.01 -19.82 21.16
CA PRO A 730 20.45 -20.08 21.29
C PRO A 730 21.30 -19.17 20.42
N ILE A 731 20.99 -19.06 19.12
CA ILE A 731 21.72 -18.23 18.17
C ILE A 731 20.79 -17.22 17.51
N VAL A 732 21.22 -15.96 17.47
CA VAL A 732 20.44 -14.88 16.86
C VAL A 732 21.31 -14.12 15.86
N ALA A 733 20.81 -13.99 14.62
CA ALA A 733 21.31 -13.02 13.66
C ALA A 733 20.40 -11.80 13.63
N VAL A 734 20.96 -10.59 13.57
CA VAL A 734 20.22 -9.32 13.51
C VAL A 734 20.61 -8.55 12.26
N ALA A 735 19.62 -8.11 11.48
CA ALA A 735 19.85 -7.26 10.31
C ALA A 735 18.69 -6.27 10.09
N GLU A 736 18.86 -5.33 9.15
CA GLU A 736 17.81 -4.37 8.75
C GLU A 736 17.23 -3.54 9.92
N CYS A 737 18.03 -3.29 10.97
CA CYS A 737 17.60 -2.59 12.19
C CYS A 737 17.93 -1.09 12.21
N TRP A 738 18.59 -0.59 11.16
CA TRP A 738 19.34 0.67 11.23
C TRP A 738 18.57 1.92 10.79
N SER A 739 17.67 1.78 9.82
CA SER A 739 16.97 2.92 9.23
C SER A 739 15.72 3.31 10.05
N SER A 740 15.57 4.61 10.29
CA SER A 740 14.32 5.21 10.75
C SER A 740 13.44 5.49 9.54
N ARG A 741 12.12 5.24 9.67
CA ARG A 741 11.18 5.80 8.70
C ARG A 741 11.17 7.31 8.91
N ALA A 742 11.22 8.07 7.81
CA ALA A 742 11.02 9.50 7.89
C ALA A 742 9.53 9.76 8.21
N ASP A 743 9.24 10.34 9.37
CA ASP A 743 7.92 10.91 9.67
C ASP A 743 7.75 12.18 8.83
N GLY A 744 7.34 11.96 7.58
CA GLY A 744 7.05 13.00 6.60
C GLY A 744 5.57 13.30 6.46
N GLY A 745 4.74 12.86 7.41
CA GLY A 745 3.30 13.10 7.38
C GLY A 745 2.97 14.60 7.40
N PRO A 746 1.84 15.01 6.78
CA PRO A 746 1.37 16.41 6.82
C PRO A 746 0.92 16.85 8.22
N VAL A 747 0.76 15.93 9.17
CA VAL A 747 0.39 16.22 10.56
C VAL A 747 1.55 15.88 11.48
N VAL A 748 1.86 16.78 12.41
CA VAL A 748 2.72 16.50 13.56
C VAL A 748 1.88 16.63 14.83
N SER A 749 1.87 15.59 15.64
CA SER A 749 1.19 15.57 16.94
C SER A 749 2.16 15.21 18.06
N PHE A 750 1.94 15.75 19.26
CA PHE A 750 2.82 15.53 20.41
C PHE A 750 2.09 15.82 21.73
N ARG A 751 2.66 15.39 22.85
CA ARG A 751 2.08 15.64 24.18
C ARG A 751 2.52 16.98 24.76
N LEU A 752 1.56 17.79 25.19
CA LEU A 752 1.79 19.06 25.86
C LEU A 752 2.02 18.86 27.37
N PRO A 753 2.79 19.76 28.03
CA PRO A 753 2.90 19.78 29.49
C PRO A 753 1.52 20.01 30.13
N GLY A 754 0.91 18.97 30.71
CA GLY A 754 -0.46 19.00 31.23
C GLY A 754 -1.38 17.90 30.70
N GLY A 755 -0.91 17.08 29.74
CA GLY A 755 -1.61 15.89 29.26
C GLY A 755 -2.51 16.12 28.03
N GLY A 756 -2.54 17.33 27.48
CA GLY A 756 -3.11 17.61 26.15
C GLY A 756 -2.23 17.09 25.01
N VAL A 757 -2.77 17.08 23.79
CA VAL A 757 -2.05 16.72 22.56
C VAL A 757 -2.05 17.91 21.61
N GLY A 758 -0.87 18.45 21.36
CA GLY A 758 -0.65 19.50 20.39
C GLY A 758 -0.70 18.95 18.97
N VAL A 759 -1.39 19.64 18.05
CA VAL A 759 -1.49 19.28 16.63
C VAL A 759 -1.04 20.45 15.75
N CYS A 760 -0.17 20.16 14.77
CA CYS A 760 0.33 21.13 13.79
C CYS A 760 0.29 20.54 12.37
N LEU A 761 -0.19 21.34 11.40
CA LEU A 761 -0.20 20.97 9.99
C LEU A 761 1.03 21.51 9.27
N LYS A 762 1.76 20.64 8.57
CA LYS A 762 2.85 21.00 7.68
C LYS A 762 2.28 21.39 6.30
N PRO A 763 2.54 22.60 5.78
CA PRO A 763 2.16 22.97 4.42
C PRO A 763 2.98 22.19 3.38
N LYS A 764 2.44 22.01 2.17
CA LYS A 764 3.19 21.38 1.08
C LYS A 764 4.37 22.27 0.66
N GLY A 765 5.50 21.62 0.40
CA GLY A 765 6.71 22.31 -0.05
C GLY A 765 7.48 23.05 1.04
N LEU A 766 7.11 22.89 2.32
CA LEU A 766 7.94 23.36 3.42
C LEU A 766 9.28 22.63 3.39
N GLY A 767 10.37 23.41 3.31
CA GLY A 767 11.73 22.87 3.38
C GLY A 767 12.02 22.19 4.71
N LYS A 768 13.12 21.42 4.78
CA LYS A 768 13.56 20.84 6.06
C LYS A 768 13.95 21.95 7.02
N LEU A 769 13.30 21.98 8.19
CA LEU A 769 13.60 22.90 9.29
C LEU A 769 14.33 22.19 10.44
N ASP A 770 14.50 20.88 10.35
CA ASP A 770 14.82 20.02 11.48
C ASP A 770 16.21 20.23 12.11
N ASP A 771 17.05 21.09 11.54
CA ASP A 771 18.42 21.37 11.99
C ASP A 771 18.56 22.76 12.63
N ILE A 772 17.44 23.47 12.84
CA ILE A 772 17.42 24.78 13.50
C ILE A 772 17.35 24.55 15.02
N PRO A 773 18.34 25.01 15.81
CA PRO A 773 18.29 24.92 17.27
C PRO A 773 17.17 25.84 17.79
N VAL A 774 16.40 25.34 18.75
CA VAL A 774 15.29 26.09 19.37
C VAL A 774 15.43 26.03 20.87
N ASP A 775 15.08 27.12 21.55
CA ASP A 775 15.01 27.21 23.00
C ASP A 775 13.98 26.20 23.59
N GLU A 776 14.11 25.91 24.89
CA GLU A 776 13.26 24.93 25.58
C GLU A 776 11.76 25.31 25.60
N ARG A 777 11.43 26.57 25.31
CA ARG A 777 10.05 27.09 25.23
C ARG A 777 9.87 27.85 23.91
N PRO A 778 9.32 27.22 22.86
CA PRO A 778 9.09 27.89 21.59
C PRO A 778 8.00 28.97 21.71
N GLU A 779 8.22 30.14 21.10
CA GLU A 779 7.28 31.28 21.12
C GLU A 779 6.45 31.35 19.81
N SER A 780 7.03 30.91 18.68
CA SER A 780 6.38 30.92 17.35
C SER A 780 5.92 29.54 16.85
N LEU A 781 5.03 29.48 15.85
CA LEU A 781 4.61 28.22 15.19
C LEU A 781 5.80 27.50 14.55
N SER A 782 6.71 28.26 13.92
CA SER A 782 7.91 27.70 13.30
C SER A 782 8.87 27.07 14.32
N GLU A 783 9.10 27.73 15.45
CA GLU A 783 9.92 27.20 16.53
C GLU A 783 9.26 25.98 17.18
N CYS A 784 7.94 26.02 17.38
CA CYS A 784 7.18 24.86 17.83
C CYS A 784 7.42 23.69 16.88
N LEU A 785 7.24 23.86 15.57
CA LEU A 785 7.46 22.78 14.60
C LEU A 785 8.88 22.20 14.62
N CYS A 786 9.91 23.05 14.76
CA CYS A 786 11.30 22.64 14.87
C CYS A 786 11.54 21.82 16.15
N TRP A 787 11.12 22.36 17.31
CA TRP A 787 11.22 21.69 18.61
C TRP A 787 10.52 20.34 18.59
N LEU A 788 9.34 20.27 17.96
CA LEU A 788 8.57 19.05 17.79
C LEU A 788 9.21 18.02 16.88
N SER A 789 9.72 18.47 15.74
CA SER A 789 10.42 17.60 14.80
C SER A 789 11.68 17.04 15.45
N ALA A 790 12.40 17.83 16.25
CA ALA A 790 13.54 17.38 17.04
C ALA A 790 13.12 16.35 18.10
N GLN A 791 12.06 16.60 18.87
CA GLN A 791 11.56 15.62 19.85
C GLN A 791 11.10 14.31 19.21
N SER A 792 10.38 14.40 18.09
CA SER A 792 9.91 13.23 17.34
C SER A 792 11.09 12.40 16.83
N LYS A 793 12.14 13.05 16.32
CA LYS A 793 13.39 12.38 15.91
C LYS A 793 14.09 11.72 17.09
N ASP A 794 14.23 12.41 18.21
CA ASP A 794 14.84 11.87 19.44
C ASP A 794 14.06 10.67 19.98
N ALA A 795 12.72 10.75 19.98
CA ALA A 795 11.85 9.66 20.40
C ALA A 795 11.98 8.44 19.47
N ALA A 796 11.95 8.65 18.15
CA ALA A 796 12.12 7.60 17.16
C ALA A 796 13.51 6.95 17.22
N ALA A 797 14.57 7.75 17.37
CA ALA A 797 15.94 7.25 17.56
C ALA A 797 16.06 6.45 18.86
N GLY A 798 15.47 6.93 19.96
CA GLY A 798 15.42 6.22 21.23
C GLY A 798 14.65 4.90 21.15
N GLU A 799 13.53 4.85 20.43
CA GLU A 799 12.78 3.61 20.19
C GLU A 799 13.59 2.63 19.33
N LYS A 800 14.29 3.11 18.30
CA LYS A 800 15.18 2.27 17.49
C LYS A 800 16.37 1.70 18.26
N ALA A 801 16.98 2.48 19.14
CA ALA A 801 18.02 1.99 20.04
C ALA A 801 17.48 0.90 20.98
N ARG A 802 16.26 1.06 21.51
CA ARG A 802 15.56 0.02 22.30
C ARG A 802 15.24 -1.22 21.46
N LEU A 803 14.86 -1.05 20.19
CA LEU A 803 14.63 -2.16 19.26
C LEU A 803 15.91 -2.98 19.05
N LEU A 804 17.06 -2.33 18.88
CA LEU A 804 18.36 -3.00 18.84
C LEU A 804 18.61 -3.77 20.15
N TYR A 805 18.45 -3.14 21.31
CA TYR A 805 18.61 -3.81 22.61
C TYR A 805 17.74 -5.08 22.74
N VAL A 806 16.47 -5.00 22.33
CA VAL A 806 15.57 -6.16 22.32
C VAL A 806 16.13 -7.27 21.42
N ALA A 807 16.61 -6.93 20.21
CA ALA A 807 17.16 -7.89 19.27
C ALA A 807 18.40 -8.62 19.84
N LEU A 808 19.37 -7.87 20.38
CA LEU A 808 20.60 -8.44 20.93
C LEU A 808 20.32 -9.33 22.15
N THR A 809 19.38 -8.92 23.01
CA THR A 809 19.01 -9.67 24.25
C THR A 809 18.11 -10.89 23.99
N ARG A 810 17.79 -11.20 22.73
CA ARG A 810 17.15 -12.48 22.38
C ARG A 810 18.14 -13.64 22.32
N ALA A 811 19.42 -13.35 22.11
CA ALA A 811 20.49 -14.35 22.02
C ALA A 811 20.77 -14.97 23.39
N ARG A 812 20.92 -16.30 23.44
CA ARG A 812 21.37 -17.01 24.63
C ARG A 812 22.85 -17.36 24.59
N GLU A 813 23.35 -17.87 23.47
CA GLU A 813 24.70 -18.42 23.35
C GLU A 813 25.61 -17.63 22.41
N ALA A 814 25.10 -17.28 21.22
CA ALA A 814 25.86 -16.58 20.19
C ALA A 814 24.99 -15.56 19.42
N LEU A 815 25.65 -14.56 18.85
CA LEU A 815 25.04 -13.44 18.16
C LEU A 815 25.82 -13.10 16.86
N VAL A 816 25.07 -12.88 15.78
CA VAL A 816 25.59 -12.34 14.52
C VAL A 816 24.93 -10.98 14.26
N LEU A 817 25.71 -9.90 14.17
CA LEU A 817 25.20 -8.55 13.94
C LEU A 817 25.56 -8.04 12.53
N GLY A 818 24.57 -7.79 11.68
CA GLY A 818 24.76 -7.23 10.35
C GLY A 818 24.57 -5.72 10.29
N LEU A 819 25.66 -4.97 10.12
CA LEU A 819 25.73 -3.50 10.02
C LEU A 819 25.85 -3.05 8.56
N GLY A 820 24.77 -2.54 7.99
CA GLY A 820 24.78 -1.96 6.65
C GLY A 820 24.88 -0.44 6.72
N VAL A 821 25.96 0.14 6.20
CA VAL A 821 26.19 1.59 6.25
C VAL A 821 26.41 2.21 4.89
N THR A 822 25.96 3.45 4.76
CA THR A 822 26.27 4.36 3.68
C THR A 822 27.31 5.35 4.14
N VAL A 823 28.45 5.39 3.44
CA VAL A 823 29.57 6.28 3.76
C VAL A 823 29.58 7.45 2.79
N SER A 824 29.71 8.66 3.34
CA SER A 824 29.89 9.91 2.58
C SER A 824 31.14 10.64 3.08
N LYS A 825 31.60 11.68 2.37
CA LYS A 825 32.80 12.46 2.77
C LYS A 825 32.73 13.06 4.17
N GLU A 826 31.52 13.28 4.71
CA GLU A 826 31.28 14.04 5.93
C GLU A 826 30.53 13.24 7.01
N SER A 827 29.96 12.07 6.69
CA SER A 827 29.15 11.29 7.65
C SER A 827 28.92 9.84 7.24
N VAL A 828 28.66 8.99 8.25
CA VAL A 828 28.17 7.61 8.10
C VAL A 828 26.69 7.56 8.45
N LYS A 829 25.89 6.87 7.63
CA LYS A 829 24.44 6.69 7.85
C LYS A 829 24.06 5.21 7.75
N PRO A 830 22.98 4.75 8.42
CA PRO A 830 22.14 5.49 9.36
C PRO A 830 22.83 5.83 10.70
N GLU A 831 22.34 6.85 11.41
CA GLU A 831 22.93 7.35 12.67
C GLU A 831 23.06 6.28 13.75
N LEU A 832 22.07 5.39 13.90
CA LEU A 832 22.13 4.30 14.86
C LEU A 832 23.28 3.34 14.56
N ALA A 833 23.48 2.98 13.28
CA ALA A 833 24.58 2.12 12.87
C ALA A 833 25.93 2.81 13.06
N ALA A 834 26.01 4.11 12.76
CA ALA A 834 27.20 4.92 13.02
C ALA A 834 27.54 4.99 14.51
N GLY A 835 26.54 5.15 15.40
CA GLY A 835 26.73 5.13 16.86
C GLY A 835 27.24 3.78 17.37
N VAL A 836 26.67 2.67 16.88
CA VAL A 836 27.16 1.32 17.22
C VAL A 836 28.58 1.09 16.70
N LEU A 837 28.90 1.52 15.48
CA LEU A 837 30.26 1.45 14.95
C LEU A 837 31.24 2.29 15.77
N GLY A 838 30.88 3.53 16.12
CA GLY A 838 31.69 4.39 16.98
C GLY A 838 31.97 3.75 18.34
N ALA A 839 30.99 3.06 18.92
CA ALA A 839 31.15 2.33 20.18
C ALA A 839 32.04 1.08 20.07
N LEU A 840 32.05 0.41 18.92
CA LEU A 840 32.80 -0.84 18.70
C LEU A 840 34.22 -0.61 18.15
N VAL A 841 34.38 0.23 17.13
CA VAL A 841 35.64 0.43 16.38
C VAL A 841 36.18 1.86 16.46
N GLY A 842 35.46 2.79 17.08
CA GLY A 842 35.83 4.21 17.12
C GLY A 842 35.49 4.96 15.82
N ASP A 843 36.15 6.09 15.58
CA ASP A 843 35.80 7.01 14.48
C ASP A 843 36.30 6.55 13.09
N ALA A 844 37.23 5.59 13.03
CA ALA A 844 37.84 5.13 11.78
C ALA A 844 37.30 3.75 11.37
N LEU A 845 36.74 3.67 10.16
CA LEU A 845 36.25 2.41 9.59
C LEU A 845 37.43 1.49 9.24
N PRO A 846 37.41 0.19 9.66
CA PRO A 846 38.45 -0.76 9.31
C PRO A 846 38.49 -1.05 7.80
N SER A 847 39.65 -1.47 7.29
CA SER A 847 39.78 -1.88 5.88
C SER A 847 38.98 -3.16 5.59
N PRO A 848 38.62 -3.44 4.32
CA PRO A 848 38.04 -4.73 3.93
C PRO A 848 38.83 -5.94 4.45
N GLY A 849 38.14 -7.02 4.80
CA GLY A 849 38.72 -8.24 5.37
C GLY A 849 38.17 -8.62 6.75
N VAL A 850 38.83 -9.57 7.43
CA VAL A 850 38.44 -10.05 8.76
C VAL A 850 39.40 -9.52 9.83
N HIS A 851 38.84 -8.98 10.91
CA HIS A 851 39.55 -8.34 12.01
C HIS A 851 39.05 -8.85 13.37
N PRO A 852 39.91 -8.99 14.38
CA PRO A 852 39.47 -9.17 15.76
C PRO A 852 38.88 -7.86 16.30
N LEU A 853 37.81 -7.96 17.08
CA LEU A 853 37.10 -6.83 17.67
C LEU A 853 37.00 -7.02 19.19
N ASP A 854 37.61 -6.13 19.96
CA ASP A 854 37.47 -6.12 21.42
C ASP A 854 36.17 -5.41 21.83
N TYR A 855 35.42 -6.04 22.73
CA TYR A 855 34.16 -5.52 23.28
C TYR A 855 34.04 -5.81 24.78
N GLY A 856 35.13 -6.26 25.45
CA GLY A 856 35.12 -6.61 26.86
C GLY A 856 34.48 -7.97 27.20
N GLY A 857 34.38 -8.88 26.22
CA GLY A 857 33.99 -10.27 26.44
C GLY A 857 35.15 -11.18 26.85
N SER A 858 34.87 -12.47 27.02
CA SER A 858 35.88 -13.48 27.35
C SER A 858 36.86 -13.76 26.20
N GLU A 859 36.40 -13.59 24.96
CA GLU A 859 37.18 -13.70 23.73
C GLU A 859 36.82 -12.57 22.75
N PRO A 860 37.75 -12.12 21.89
CA PRO A 860 37.46 -11.12 20.87
C PRO A 860 36.35 -11.57 19.91
N ALA A 861 35.52 -10.63 19.50
CA ALA A 861 34.54 -10.83 18.44
C ALA A 861 35.25 -10.88 17.08
N ARG A 862 34.58 -11.44 16.08
CA ARG A 862 35.09 -11.47 14.71
C ARG A 862 34.30 -10.48 13.85
N LEU A 863 34.99 -9.47 13.34
CA LEU A 863 34.44 -8.46 12.43
C LEU A 863 34.86 -8.78 10.99
N ARG A 864 33.91 -8.90 10.07
CA ARG A 864 34.18 -8.95 8.63
C ARG A 864 33.67 -7.68 7.96
N VAL A 865 34.53 -7.03 7.19
CA VAL A 865 34.22 -5.78 6.47
C VAL A 865 34.20 -6.06 4.96
N VAL A 866 33.12 -5.65 4.30
CA VAL A 866 32.96 -5.71 2.85
C VAL A 866 32.62 -4.31 2.32
N SER A 867 33.45 -3.81 1.40
CA SER A 867 33.23 -2.55 0.70
C SER A 867 32.54 -2.78 -0.63
N THR A 868 31.60 -1.90 -0.98
CA THR A 868 30.95 -1.89 -2.30
C THR A 868 31.21 -0.58 -3.02
N MET A 869 31.53 -0.67 -4.30
CA MET A 869 31.86 0.47 -5.15
C MET A 869 31.01 0.45 -6.42
N ALA A 870 30.66 1.62 -6.93
CA ALA A 870 29.97 1.76 -8.20
C ALA A 870 30.88 2.52 -9.18
N GLU A 871 31.11 1.93 -10.35
CA GLU A 871 31.79 2.55 -11.47
C GLU A 871 30.80 2.79 -12.62
N GLY A 872 30.94 3.93 -13.32
CA GLY A 872 30.05 4.32 -14.43
C GLY A 872 28.77 5.07 -14.01
N THR A 873 27.99 5.50 -14.99
CA THR A 873 26.72 6.24 -14.81
C THR A 873 25.61 5.64 -15.68
N GLY A 874 24.37 5.68 -15.20
CA GLY A 874 23.21 5.19 -15.97
C GLY A 874 23.18 3.67 -16.15
N ALA A 875 22.98 3.21 -17.38
CA ALA A 875 22.80 1.80 -17.73
C ALA A 875 24.10 0.97 -17.71
N ASP A 876 25.27 1.62 -17.84
CA ASP A 876 26.60 0.97 -17.81
C ASP A 876 27.17 0.89 -16.39
N ARG A 877 26.36 1.15 -15.36
CA ARG A 877 26.81 1.16 -13.97
C ARG A 877 27.11 -0.27 -13.49
N VAL A 878 28.39 -0.54 -13.24
CA VAL A 878 28.85 -1.80 -12.65
C VAL A 878 29.09 -1.58 -11.17
N VAL A 879 28.51 -2.44 -10.33
CA VAL A 879 28.77 -2.46 -8.89
C VAL A 879 29.73 -3.59 -8.59
N SER A 880 30.79 -3.33 -7.83
CA SER A 880 31.75 -4.34 -7.37
C SER A 880 31.78 -4.42 -5.85
N ALA A 881 32.24 -5.55 -5.33
CA ALA A 881 32.54 -5.75 -3.91
C ALA A 881 34.03 -6.05 -3.71
N ASP A 882 34.56 -5.64 -2.55
CA ASP A 882 35.86 -6.03 -2.03
C ASP A 882 35.67 -6.49 -0.58
N SER A 883 35.90 -7.78 -0.36
CA SER A 883 35.92 -8.47 0.92
C SER A 883 37.32 -8.97 1.28
N SER A 884 38.34 -8.66 0.47
CA SER A 884 39.71 -9.17 0.57
C SER A 884 39.79 -10.70 0.66
N GLY A 885 39.01 -11.41 -0.18
CA GLY A 885 39.03 -12.88 -0.25
C GLY A 885 38.18 -13.58 0.79
N THR A 886 37.37 -12.86 1.56
CA THR A 886 36.67 -13.41 2.74
C THR A 886 35.19 -13.73 2.50
N LEU A 887 34.58 -13.17 1.44
CA LEU A 887 33.19 -13.44 1.07
C LEU A 887 32.93 -13.33 -0.43
N VAL A 888 33.02 -12.12 -1.01
CA VAL A 888 32.77 -11.83 -2.43
C VAL A 888 33.70 -10.72 -2.89
N ASP A 889 34.40 -10.93 -4.01
CA ASP A 889 35.29 -9.94 -4.61
C ASP A 889 35.01 -9.79 -6.11
N GLY A 890 35.09 -8.56 -6.61
CA GLY A 890 34.90 -8.23 -8.02
C GLY A 890 33.48 -7.79 -8.39
N PRO A 891 33.12 -7.80 -9.70
CA PRO A 891 31.83 -7.32 -10.19
C PRO A 891 30.66 -8.15 -9.65
N LEU A 892 29.66 -7.48 -9.10
CA LEU A 892 28.41 -8.08 -8.62
C LEU A 892 27.37 -8.14 -9.75
N PRO A 893 26.65 -9.27 -9.90
CA PRO A 893 25.50 -9.34 -10.80
C PRO A 893 24.41 -8.34 -10.41
N ASN A 894 23.71 -7.79 -11.41
CA ASN A 894 22.54 -6.92 -11.18
C ASN A 894 21.35 -7.70 -10.57
N ASP A 895 21.28 -9.00 -10.85
CA ASP A 895 20.30 -9.93 -10.27
C ASP A 895 20.85 -10.58 -9.00
N SER A 896 20.22 -10.32 -7.86
CA SER A 896 20.58 -10.92 -6.57
C SER A 896 20.54 -12.46 -6.61
N ALA A 897 19.65 -13.06 -7.40
CA ALA A 897 19.58 -14.52 -7.50
C ALA A 897 20.82 -15.10 -8.19
N ALA A 898 21.37 -14.40 -9.19
CA ALA A 898 22.64 -14.77 -9.82
C ALA A 898 23.81 -14.69 -8.85
N LEU A 899 23.86 -13.65 -8.00
CA LEU A 899 24.86 -13.53 -6.92
C LEU A 899 24.75 -14.68 -5.92
N PHE A 900 23.54 -15.06 -5.53
CA PHE A 900 23.35 -16.17 -4.58
C PHE A 900 23.77 -17.51 -5.19
N ARG A 901 23.51 -17.74 -6.48
CA ARG A 901 23.95 -18.95 -7.20
C ARG A 901 25.47 -19.02 -7.35
N SER A 902 26.14 -17.92 -7.68
CA SER A 902 27.60 -17.92 -7.87
C SER A 902 28.37 -18.22 -6.57
N LEU A 903 27.72 -18.06 -5.43
CA LEU A 903 28.28 -18.28 -4.10
C LEU A 903 27.76 -19.57 -3.43
N ALA A 904 26.96 -20.38 -4.13
CA ALA A 904 26.54 -21.70 -3.65
C ALA A 904 27.75 -22.67 -3.66
N ARG A 905 27.84 -23.56 -2.65
CA ARG A 905 28.91 -24.56 -2.60
C ARG A 905 28.77 -25.58 -3.75
N GLN A 906 29.91 -26.01 -4.31
CA GLN A 906 29.94 -27.05 -5.34
C GLN A 906 29.36 -28.37 -4.80
N GLY A 907 28.26 -28.83 -5.39
CA GLY A 907 27.67 -30.15 -5.10
C GLY A 907 26.23 -30.16 -4.59
N GLU A 908 25.62 -29.00 -4.30
CA GLU A 908 24.21 -28.91 -3.89
C GLU A 908 23.43 -28.05 -4.89
N THR A 909 22.43 -28.64 -5.53
CA THR A 909 21.52 -27.95 -6.45
C THR A 909 20.66 -26.98 -5.65
N VAL A 910 20.84 -25.67 -5.85
CA VAL A 910 19.85 -24.67 -5.48
C VAL A 910 18.52 -25.04 -6.14
N PRO A 911 17.37 -25.06 -5.44
CA PRO A 911 16.07 -25.30 -6.06
C PRO A 911 15.84 -24.26 -7.15
N THR A 912 15.66 -24.74 -8.37
CA THR A 912 15.35 -23.90 -9.51
C THR A 912 13.87 -23.56 -9.47
N ASP A 913 13.53 -22.32 -9.13
CA ASP A 913 12.37 -21.71 -9.77
C ASP A 913 12.78 -21.38 -11.22
N GLY A 914 12.62 -22.38 -12.09
CA GLY A 914 13.00 -22.33 -13.50
C GLY A 914 14.13 -23.29 -13.84
N GLY A 915 13.77 -24.50 -14.30
CA GLY A 915 14.74 -25.48 -14.74
C GLY A 915 15.62 -24.95 -15.87
N GLU A 916 16.94 -25.02 -15.68
CA GLU A 916 17.92 -24.93 -16.76
C GLU A 916 17.87 -26.23 -17.58
N GLY A 917 17.11 -26.20 -18.67
CA GLY A 917 17.54 -26.85 -19.90
C GLY A 917 18.35 -25.82 -20.69
N SER A 918 19.64 -26.06 -20.86
CA SER A 918 20.63 -25.25 -21.58
C SER A 918 20.07 -24.42 -22.75
N GLY A 919 20.21 -23.09 -22.68
CA GLY A 919 20.00 -22.17 -23.79
C GLY A 919 20.30 -20.73 -23.37
N GLU A 920 21.33 -20.12 -23.96
CA GLU A 920 21.75 -18.74 -23.76
C GLU A 920 20.57 -17.75 -23.90
N ALA A 921 20.30 -16.96 -22.85
CA ALA A 921 19.40 -15.82 -22.92
C ALA A 921 20.10 -14.66 -23.63
N SER A 922 20.13 -14.73 -24.97
CA SER A 922 20.16 -13.52 -25.79
C SER A 922 18.78 -12.87 -25.73
N ASN A 923 18.76 -11.55 -25.81
CA ASN A 923 17.56 -10.72 -25.78
C ASN A 923 16.75 -10.92 -27.09
N ALA A 924 16.06 -12.04 -27.20
CA ALA A 924 15.25 -12.41 -28.37
C ALA A 924 13.75 -12.31 -28.08
N PRO A 925 12.93 -11.82 -29.03
CA PRO A 925 11.48 -11.74 -28.87
C PRO A 925 10.89 -13.15 -28.70
N PHE A 926 9.77 -13.22 -27.97
CA PHE A 926 8.95 -14.42 -27.74
C PHE A 926 8.90 -15.33 -28.98
N GLY A 927 9.61 -16.46 -28.93
CA GLY A 927 9.65 -17.45 -29.99
C GLY A 927 8.43 -18.37 -29.93
N LEU A 928 7.54 -18.24 -30.91
CA LEU A 928 6.60 -19.30 -31.26
C LEU A 928 7.42 -20.53 -31.69
N TYR A 929 7.20 -21.68 -31.06
CA TYR A 929 7.74 -22.94 -31.56
C TYR A 929 7.19 -23.18 -32.97
N GLU A 930 8.07 -23.35 -33.96
CA GLU A 930 7.68 -23.92 -35.24
C GLU A 930 7.21 -25.36 -35.00
N VAL A 931 5.90 -25.55 -35.04
CA VAL A 931 5.29 -26.85 -35.30
C VAL A 931 5.68 -27.19 -36.73
N GLU A 932 6.38 -28.31 -36.95
CA GLU A 932 6.53 -28.87 -38.30
C GLU A 932 5.12 -28.99 -38.88
N ALA A 933 4.84 -28.22 -39.92
CA ALA A 933 3.54 -28.21 -40.56
C ALA A 933 3.23 -29.64 -40.97
N ASP A 934 2.18 -30.22 -40.37
CA ASP A 934 1.63 -31.48 -40.84
C ASP A 934 1.29 -31.28 -42.33
N PRO A 935 1.99 -31.96 -43.26
CA PRO A 935 1.76 -31.76 -44.69
C PRO A 935 0.37 -32.25 -45.13
N THR A 936 -0.38 -32.89 -44.23
CA THR A 936 -1.79 -33.26 -44.44
C THR A 936 -2.78 -32.17 -44.02
N VAL A 937 -2.34 -31.17 -43.25
CA VAL A 937 -3.14 -30.01 -42.89
C VAL A 937 -2.89 -28.92 -43.92
N GLY A 938 -3.82 -28.77 -44.86
CA GLY A 938 -3.81 -27.68 -45.83
C GLY A 938 -3.63 -26.35 -45.11
N ARG A 939 -2.70 -25.52 -45.61
CA ARG A 939 -2.50 -24.14 -45.16
C ARG A 939 -3.87 -23.46 -45.07
N ILE A 940 -4.30 -23.10 -43.87
CA ILE A 940 -5.46 -22.22 -43.71
C ILE A 940 -4.99 -20.84 -44.17
N GLU A 941 -5.21 -20.54 -45.44
CA GLU A 941 -5.10 -19.18 -45.92
C GLU A 941 -6.13 -18.35 -45.15
N THR A 942 -5.66 -17.31 -44.48
CA THR A 942 -6.55 -16.32 -43.88
C THR A 942 -7.32 -15.68 -45.02
N TRP A 943 -8.58 -16.09 -45.17
CA TRP A 943 -9.50 -15.44 -46.09
C TRP A 943 -9.68 -13.99 -45.66
N SER A 944 -9.19 -13.06 -46.49
CA SER A 944 -9.47 -11.63 -46.32
C SER A 944 -10.92 -11.39 -46.73
N VAL A 945 -11.78 -11.17 -45.74
CA VAL A 945 -13.23 -10.89 -45.91
C VAL A 945 -13.49 -9.69 -46.84
N ARG A 946 -12.45 -8.91 -47.20
CA ARG A 946 -12.54 -7.70 -48.04
C ARG A 946 -11.70 -7.75 -49.32
N GLU A 947 -11.16 -8.90 -49.71
CA GLU A 947 -10.36 -8.99 -50.94
C GLU A 947 -11.23 -8.71 -52.18
N GLY A 948 -10.92 -7.61 -52.88
CA GLY A 948 -11.70 -7.14 -54.02
C GLY A 948 -12.95 -6.31 -53.68
N ILE A 949 -13.12 -5.83 -52.45
CA ILE A 949 -14.19 -4.91 -52.04
C ILE A 949 -13.61 -3.50 -51.85
N PHE A 950 -14.22 -2.46 -52.43
CA PHE A 950 -13.81 -1.06 -52.27
C PHE A 950 -15.01 -0.14 -52.03
N SER A 951 -14.80 1.00 -51.36
CA SER A 951 -15.80 2.09 -51.20
C SER A 951 -15.37 3.34 -51.98
N TYR A 952 -16.29 4.29 -52.17
CA TYR A 952 -15.98 5.60 -52.79
C TYR A 952 -14.75 6.26 -52.14
N SER A 953 -14.70 6.33 -50.81
CA SER A 953 -13.60 6.95 -50.08
C SER A 953 -12.26 6.24 -50.33
N SER A 954 -12.26 4.92 -50.47
CA SER A 954 -11.04 4.15 -50.78
C SER A 954 -10.58 4.30 -52.24
N ALA A 955 -11.50 4.41 -53.19
CA ALA A 955 -11.18 4.66 -54.60
C ALA A 955 -10.69 6.10 -54.82
N HIS A 956 -11.31 7.08 -54.16
CA HIS A 956 -10.89 8.48 -54.20
C HIS A 956 -9.49 8.68 -53.59
N ALA A 957 -9.17 8.00 -52.48
CA ALA A 957 -7.83 8.03 -51.88
C ALA A 957 -6.76 7.46 -52.82
N GLN A 958 -7.08 6.42 -53.60
CA GLN A 958 -6.16 5.83 -54.59
C GLN A 958 -5.96 6.71 -55.84
N MET A 959 -6.91 7.59 -56.16
CA MET A 959 -6.81 8.54 -57.29
C MET A 959 -6.05 9.82 -56.96
N GLY A 960 -5.87 10.14 -55.67
CA GLY A 960 -5.09 11.30 -55.20
C GLY A 960 -3.57 11.13 -55.23
N VAL A 961 -3.07 9.97 -55.66
CA VAL A 961 -1.64 9.67 -55.80
C VAL A 961 -1.27 9.77 -57.27
N GLU A 962 -1.11 10.99 -57.78
CA GLU A 962 -0.27 11.18 -58.97
C GLU A 962 1.21 11.09 -58.57
N PRO A 963 2.05 10.38 -59.33
CA PRO A 963 3.47 10.24 -59.02
C PRO A 963 4.16 11.55 -59.39
N ASP A 964 4.38 12.44 -58.42
CA ASP A 964 5.26 13.58 -58.63
C ASP A 964 6.71 13.09 -58.77
N ALA A 965 7.35 13.53 -59.85
CA ALA A 965 8.63 13.02 -60.31
C ALA A 965 9.77 13.56 -59.43
N GLY A 966 10.19 12.79 -58.42
CA GLY A 966 11.48 12.99 -57.78
C GLY A 966 11.52 12.55 -56.32
N SER A 967 12.43 11.61 -56.04
CA SER A 967 12.84 11.08 -54.72
C SER A 967 11.95 10.00 -54.08
N LEU A 968 12.41 8.75 -54.20
CA LEU A 968 11.96 7.59 -53.42
C LEU A 968 12.70 7.55 -52.07
N PRO A 969 12.01 7.25 -50.97
CA PRO A 969 12.47 6.27 -50.01
C PRO A 969 11.61 5.00 -50.12
N ALA A 970 12.27 3.84 -50.12
CA ALA A 970 11.61 2.54 -50.13
C ALA A 970 10.72 2.38 -48.89
N VAL A 971 9.44 2.11 -49.09
CA VAL A 971 8.51 1.67 -48.05
C VAL A 971 8.08 0.24 -48.40
N ASP A 972 8.29 -0.67 -47.46
CA ASP A 972 8.01 -2.09 -47.55
C ASP A 972 6.56 -2.40 -48.00
N MET A 973 6.44 -3.24 -49.03
CA MET A 973 5.19 -3.72 -49.61
C MET A 973 4.61 -4.93 -48.85
N ALA A 974 4.60 -4.91 -47.52
CA ALA A 974 4.13 -6.02 -46.70
C ALA A 974 3.34 -5.58 -45.46
N ALA A 975 2.26 -4.83 -45.65
CA ALA A 975 1.19 -4.70 -44.66
C ALA A 975 -0.14 -4.33 -45.36
N PRO A 976 -1.22 -5.10 -45.21
CA PRO A 976 -2.54 -4.60 -45.57
C PRO A 976 -2.93 -3.46 -44.62
N PRO A 977 -3.61 -2.40 -45.09
CA PRO A 977 -4.00 -1.28 -44.23
C PRO A 977 -5.06 -1.74 -43.23
N THR A 978 -4.66 -2.06 -42.02
CA THR A 978 -5.56 -2.27 -40.88
C THR A 978 -6.01 -0.92 -40.34
N HIS A 979 -6.91 -0.25 -41.06
CA HIS A 979 -7.74 0.80 -40.46
C HIS A 979 -9.13 0.23 -40.19
N VAL A 980 -9.28 -0.43 -39.04
CA VAL A 980 -10.59 -0.57 -38.41
C VAL A 980 -10.87 0.79 -37.75
N PRO A 981 -11.98 1.49 -38.08
CA PRO A 981 -12.39 2.65 -37.30
C PRO A 981 -12.69 2.14 -35.89
N GLN A 982 -11.84 2.50 -34.92
CA GLN A 982 -12.18 2.32 -33.51
C GLN A 982 -13.47 3.11 -33.24
N GLN A 983 -14.51 2.44 -32.74
CA GLN A 983 -15.59 3.16 -32.07
C GLN A 983 -14.98 3.95 -30.90
N PRO A 984 -15.27 5.25 -30.76
CA PRO A 984 -14.72 6.02 -29.66
C PRO A 984 -15.27 5.49 -28.34
N SER A 985 -14.36 5.07 -27.47
CA SER A 985 -14.63 4.87 -26.04
C SER A 985 -15.13 6.20 -25.46
N PRO A 986 -16.20 6.24 -24.64
CA PRO A 986 -16.61 7.47 -24.00
C PRO A 986 -15.53 7.90 -23.00
N SER A 987 -14.85 9.01 -23.29
CA SER A 987 -14.00 9.71 -22.33
C SER A 987 -14.86 10.30 -21.21
N ALA A 988 -14.29 10.34 -20.01
CA ALA A 988 -14.95 10.86 -18.82
C ALA A 988 -15.43 12.31 -19.02
N PRO A 989 -16.62 12.69 -18.51
CA PRO A 989 -17.12 14.04 -18.63
C PRO A 989 -16.36 14.96 -17.66
N GLY A 990 -15.33 15.66 -18.15
CA GLY A 990 -14.55 16.59 -17.34
C GLY A 990 -13.62 17.53 -18.10
N ASP A 991 -13.02 17.08 -19.21
CA ASP A 991 -11.87 17.81 -19.78
C ASP A 991 -12.19 18.71 -20.98
N ALA A 992 -13.45 18.84 -21.40
CA ALA A 992 -13.80 19.53 -22.65
C ALA A 992 -14.07 21.05 -22.55
N LEU A 993 -13.83 21.70 -21.40
CA LEU A 993 -14.20 23.11 -21.17
C LEU A 993 -13.04 24.10 -20.99
N GLN A 994 -11.79 23.73 -21.32
CA GLN A 994 -10.61 24.60 -21.10
C GLN A 994 -9.68 24.76 -22.32
N ALA A 995 -10.23 25.00 -23.51
CA ALA A 995 -9.40 25.38 -24.67
C ALA A 995 -10.05 26.55 -25.42
N ASP A 996 -9.89 27.77 -24.91
CA ASP A 996 -10.49 29.00 -25.49
C ASP A 996 -9.47 29.97 -26.12
N ASP A 997 -8.17 29.61 -26.22
CA ASP A 997 -7.13 30.53 -26.75
C ASP A 997 -6.17 29.88 -27.77
N ALA A 998 -6.69 29.36 -28.88
CA ALA A 998 -5.88 28.94 -30.04
C ALA A 998 -6.13 29.86 -31.27
N PRO A 999 -5.07 30.20 -32.05
CA PRO A 999 -5.14 31.20 -33.11
C PRO A 999 -6.03 30.77 -34.30
N GLN A 1000 -6.56 31.77 -35.02
CA GLN A 1000 -7.58 31.70 -36.08
C GLN A 1000 -7.26 30.83 -37.33
N THR A 1001 -6.15 30.07 -37.38
CA THR A 1001 -5.66 29.46 -38.63
C THR A 1001 -5.35 27.97 -38.58
N ASP A 1002 -5.75 27.21 -37.56
CA ASP A 1002 -5.75 25.74 -37.65
C ASP A 1002 -7.09 25.16 -37.19
N ASP A 1003 -7.73 24.42 -38.10
CA ASP A 1003 -8.98 23.68 -37.87
C ASP A 1003 -8.64 22.44 -37.01
N ALA A 1004 -8.37 22.67 -35.73
CA ALA A 1004 -8.12 21.63 -34.73
C ALA A 1004 -9.42 20.99 -34.19
N ASP A 1005 -10.53 21.14 -34.92
CA ASP A 1005 -11.72 20.30 -34.75
C ASP A 1005 -11.65 19.21 -35.82
N ARG A 1006 -11.73 17.93 -35.43
CA ARG A 1006 -11.86 16.83 -36.39
C ARG A 1006 -13.09 17.10 -37.25
N ALA A 1007 -12.92 17.54 -38.51
CA ALA A 1007 -14.01 17.84 -39.44
C ALA A 1007 -15.02 16.67 -39.59
N THR A 1008 -14.60 15.45 -39.26
CA THR A 1008 -15.43 14.23 -39.24
C THR A 1008 -16.44 14.16 -38.08
N SER A 1009 -16.20 14.80 -36.93
CA SER A 1009 -17.10 14.71 -35.77
C SER A 1009 -18.40 15.50 -35.96
N LEU A 1010 -18.33 16.71 -36.55
CA LEU A 1010 -19.54 17.51 -36.85
C LEU A 1010 -20.40 16.81 -37.91
N GLY A 1011 -19.76 16.28 -38.96
CA GLY A 1011 -20.45 15.54 -40.01
C GLY A 1011 -21.16 14.29 -39.48
N SER A 1012 -20.48 13.52 -38.64
CA SER A 1012 -21.05 12.32 -38.01
C SER A 1012 -22.24 12.66 -37.10
N ALA A 1013 -22.15 13.75 -36.33
CA ALA A 1013 -23.26 14.23 -35.51
C ALA A 1013 -24.46 14.69 -36.35
N PHE A 1014 -24.23 15.36 -37.49
CA PHE A 1014 -25.29 15.76 -38.40
C PHE A 1014 -25.97 14.54 -39.04
N HIS A 1015 -25.19 13.59 -39.55
CA HIS A 1015 -25.67 12.35 -40.17
C HIS A 1015 -26.52 11.54 -39.18
N GLU A 1016 -26.06 11.34 -37.95
CA GLU A 1016 -26.82 10.63 -36.90
C GLU A 1016 -28.18 11.30 -36.61
N LEU A 1017 -28.21 12.64 -36.52
CA LEU A 1017 -29.44 13.39 -36.27
C LEU A 1017 -30.37 13.39 -37.49
N ALA A 1018 -29.83 13.44 -38.70
CA ALA A 1018 -30.58 13.35 -39.95
C ALA A 1018 -31.21 11.96 -40.13
N GLN A 1019 -30.45 10.90 -39.88
CA GLN A 1019 -30.93 9.51 -39.87
C GLN A 1019 -32.06 9.36 -38.84
N ALA A 1020 -31.85 9.84 -37.61
CA ALA A 1020 -32.84 9.75 -36.54
C ALA A 1020 -34.17 10.43 -36.90
N MET A 1021 -34.15 11.56 -37.64
CA MET A 1021 -35.37 12.23 -38.10
C MET A 1021 -36.17 11.37 -39.06
N VAL A 1022 -35.50 10.68 -39.99
CA VAL A 1022 -36.16 9.81 -40.97
C VAL A 1022 -36.72 8.56 -40.28
N GLU A 1023 -35.92 7.89 -39.45
CA GLU A 1023 -36.33 6.65 -38.76
C GLU A 1023 -37.46 6.86 -37.75
N SER A 1024 -37.49 8.02 -37.09
CA SER A 1024 -38.55 8.35 -36.11
C SER A 1024 -39.77 9.03 -36.74
N GLY A 1025 -39.69 9.45 -38.01
CA GLY A 1025 -40.70 10.29 -38.64
C GLY A 1025 -40.82 11.70 -38.03
N ALA A 1026 -39.85 12.13 -37.22
CA ALA A 1026 -39.89 13.42 -36.54
C ALA A 1026 -39.54 14.58 -37.48
N GLN A 1027 -40.31 15.67 -37.41
CA GLN A 1027 -40.04 16.87 -38.21
C GLN A 1027 -38.75 17.59 -37.82
N ARG A 1028 -38.33 17.52 -36.55
CA ARG A 1028 -37.06 18.05 -36.02
C ARG A 1028 -36.52 17.15 -34.89
N PRO A 1029 -35.19 17.10 -34.64
CA PRO A 1029 -34.65 16.40 -33.50
C PRO A 1029 -35.01 17.13 -32.18
N THR A 1030 -35.15 16.41 -31.07
CA THR A 1030 -35.40 17.05 -29.77
C THR A 1030 -34.15 17.76 -29.25
N PRO A 1031 -34.28 18.86 -28.48
CA PRO A 1031 -33.12 19.55 -27.90
C PRO A 1031 -32.21 18.62 -27.10
N ALA A 1032 -32.79 17.70 -26.32
CA ALA A 1032 -32.03 16.71 -25.55
C ALA A 1032 -31.21 15.75 -26.44
N ARG A 1033 -31.69 15.41 -27.64
CA ARG A 1033 -30.97 14.54 -28.58
C ARG A 1033 -29.84 15.28 -29.29
N ILE A 1034 -30.05 16.57 -29.59
CA ILE A 1034 -29.02 17.47 -30.13
C ILE A 1034 -27.88 17.63 -29.10
N GLU A 1035 -28.19 17.93 -27.84
CA GLU A 1035 -27.17 18.08 -26.78
C GLU A 1035 -26.43 16.77 -26.49
N ARG A 1036 -27.13 15.63 -26.59
CA ARG A 1036 -26.49 14.32 -26.47
C ARG A 1036 -25.53 14.04 -27.63
N ALA A 1037 -25.90 14.37 -28.86
CA ALA A 1037 -25.03 14.21 -30.03
C ALA A 1037 -23.80 15.13 -29.93
N LYS A 1038 -23.97 16.38 -29.51
CA LYS A 1038 -22.87 17.32 -29.24
C LYS A 1038 -21.88 16.76 -28.22
N THR A 1039 -22.40 16.18 -27.14
CA THR A 1039 -21.59 15.59 -26.06
C THR A 1039 -20.89 14.30 -26.52
N TYR A 1040 -21.62 13.40 -27.18
CA TYR A 1040 -21.11 12.11 -27.63
C TYR A 1040 -19.98 12.26 -28.66
N TRP A 1041 -20.12 13.19 -29.60
CA TRP A 1041 -19.12 13.47 -30.63
C TRP A 1041 -18.03 14.48 -30.19
N GLY A 1042 -18.11 14.98 -28.94
CA GLY A 1042 -17.12 15.88 -28.36
C GLY A 1042 -16.99 17.22 -29.10
N LEU A 1043 -18.11 17.83 -29.50
CA LEU A 1043 -18.10 19.05 -30.31
C LEU A 1043 -17.68 20.28 -29.49
N SER A 1044 -16.76 21.08 -30.03
CA SER A 1044 -16.41 22.41 -29.49
C SER A 1044 -17.62 23.36 -29.53
N ARG A 1045 -17.61 24.45 -28.73
CA ARG A 1045 -18.68 25.46 -28.78
C ARG A 1045 -18.91 26.01 -30.19
N ARG A 1046 -17.84 26.19 -30.97
CA ARG A 1046 -17.89 26.67 -32.36
C ARG A 1046 -18.53 25.63 -33.30
N SER A 1047 -18.15 24.36 -33.18
CA SER A 1047 -18.71 23.28 -33.98
C SER A 1047 -20.15 22.93 -33.57
N ALA A 1048 -20.51 23.07 -32.29
CA ALA A 1048 -21.87 22.93 -31.81
C ALA A 1048 -22.81 23.99 -32.42
N ALA A 1049 -22.40 25.26 -32.48
CA ALA A 1049 -23.19 26.32 -33.12
C ALA A 1049 -23.35 26.11 -34.64
N ARG A 1050 -22.31 25.57 -35.31
CA ARG A 1050 -22.38 25.20 -36.73
C ARG A 1050 -23.35 24.06 -36.99
N LEU A 1051 -23.34 23.03 -36.13
CA LEU A 1051 -24.29 21.92 -36.20
C LEU A 1051 -25.74 22.42 -36.07
N ASP A 1052 -26.00 23.31 -35.10
CA ASP A 1052 -27.34 23.89 -34.91
C ASP A 1052 -27.81 24.63 -36.18
N ALA A 1053 -26.96 25.48 -36.77
CA ALA A 1053 -27.28 26.21 -37.99
C ALA A 1053 -27.48 25.30 -39.22
N ALA A 1054 -26.70 24.22 -39.35
CA ALA A 1054 -26.85 23.24 -40.42
C ALA A 1054 -28.17 22.46 -40.29
N LEU A 1055 -28.54 22.07 -39.07
CA LEU A 1055 -29.81 21.38 -38.80
C LEU A 1055 -31.00 22.27 -39.08
N GLU A 1056 -30.95 23.54 -38.68
CA GLU A 1056 -32.02 24.52 -38.95
C GLU A 1056 -32.21 24.68 -40.46
N ARG A 1057 -31.12 24.93 -41.19
CA ARG A 1057 -31.12 25.06 -42.66
C ARG A 1057 -31.67 23.81 -43.35
N TRP A 1058 -31.24 22.62 -42.95
CA TRP A 1058 -31.75 21.37 -43.53
C TRP A 1058 -33.23 21.16 -43.23
N CYS A 1059 -33.65 21.38 -41.97
CA CYS A 1059 -35.02 21.15 -41.52
C CYS A 1059 -36.04 22.02 -42.25
N GLU A 1060 -35.65 23.25 -42.60
CA GLU A 1060 -36.48 24.24 -43.29
C GLU A 1060 -36.31 24.21 -44.82
N SER A 1061 -35.43 23.35 -45.34
CA SER A 1061 -35.08 23.40 -46.75
C SER A 1061 -36.19 22.95 -47.70
N ARG A 1062 -36.26 23.60 -48.88
CA ARG A 1062 -37.14 23.19 -49.98
C ARG A 1062 -36.85 21.75 -50.44
N LEU A 1063 -35.58 21.36 -50.47
CA LEU A 1063 -35.16 20.00 -50.83
C LEU A 1063 -35.74 18.96 -49.85
N ARG A 1064 -35.67 19.23 -48.55
CA ARG A 1064 -36.24 18.32 -47.56
C ARG A 1064 -37.76 18.25 -47.66
N ALA A 1065 -38.42 19.40 -47.88
CA ALA A 1065 -39.87 19.43 -48.08
C ALA A 1065 -40.28 18.57 -49.29
N GLU A 1066 -39.53 18.61 -50.40
CA GLU A 1066 -39.74 17.76 -51.57
C GLU A 1066 -39.52 16.28 -51.26
N VAL A 1067 -38.42 15.92 -50.59
CA VAL A 1067 -38.15 14.52 -50.20
C VAL A 1067 -39.30 13.91 -49.40
N LEU A 1068 -39.87 14.68 -48.46
CA LEU A 1068 -40.98 14.23 -47.63
C LEU A 1068 -42.31 14.05 -48.38
N THR A 1069 -42.40 14.46 -49.66
CA THR A 1069 -43.59 14.20 -50.51
C THR A 1069 -43.61 12.80 -51.13
N HIS A 1070 -42.47 12.10 -51.15
CA HIS A 1070 -42.39 10.74 -51.71
C HIS A 1070 -42.99 9.70 -50.77
N GLY A 1071 -43.59 8.65 -51.35
CA GLY A 1071 -44.27 7.57 -50.62
C GLY A 1071 -43.35 6.71 -49.76
N LEU A 1072 -42.06 6.62 -50.09
CA LEU A 1072 -41.06 5.88 -49.32
C LEU A 1072 -39.75 6.67 -49.21
N VAL A 1073 -39.37 7.01 -47.97
CA VAL A 1073 -38.11 7.68 -47.63
C VAL A 1073 -37.30 6.81 -46.66
N ARG A 1074 -36.03 6.56 -46.97
CA ARG A 1074 -35.13 5.70 -46.17
C ARG A 1074 -33.80 6.42 -45.96
N ALA A 1075 -33.29 6.39 -44.74
CA ALA A 1075 -31.96 6.89 -44.41
C ALA A 1075 -30.92 5.76 -44.38
N GLU A 1076 -29.65 6.11 -44.59
CA GLU A 1076 -28.49 5.20 -44.46
C GLU A 1076 -28.68 3.87 -45.20
N VAL A 1077 -29.13 3.92 -46.46
CA VAL A 1077 -29.44 2.72 -47.24
C VAL A 1077 -28.13 2.05 -47.65
N PRO A 1078 -27.77 0.88 -47.07
CA PRO A 1078 -26.53 0.22 -47.41
C PRO A 1078 -26.63 -0.44 -48.78
N PHE A 1079 -25.53 -0.46 -49.52
CA PHE A 1079 -25.43 -1.20 -50.76
C PHE A 1079 -24.11 -1.97 -50.84
N PHE A 1080 -24.18 -3.10 -51.52
CA PHE A 1080 -23.04 -3.93 -51.88
C PHE A 1080 -23.32 -4.52 -53.28
N LEU A 1081 -22.56 -4.08 -54.29
CA LEU A 1081 -22.82 -4.44 -55.68
C LEU A 1081 -21.56 -4.92 -56.39
N PRO A 1082 -21.66 -5.96 -57.23
CA PRO A 1082 -20.58 -6.32 -58.13
C PRO A 1082 -20.38 -5.23 -59.18
N VAL A 1083 -19.13 -4.81 -59.39
CA VAL A 1083 -18.78 -3.78 -60.39
C VAL A 1083 -17.55 -4.22 -61.17
N THR A 1084 -17.48 -3.83 -62.45
CA THR A 1084 -16.27 -4.02 -63.25
C THR A 1084 -15.37 -2.81 -63.03
N SER A 1085 -14.49 -2.86 -62.03
CA SER A 1085 -13.57 -1.77 -61.71
C SER A 1085 -12.14 -2.25 -61.51
N ARG A 1086 -11.17 -1.38 -61.81
CA ARG A 1086 -9.75 -1.59 -61.49
C ARG A 1086 -9.47 -1.55 -59.97
N HIS A 1087 -10.39 -0.99 -59.17
CA HIS A 1087 -10.25 -0.81 -57.73
C HIS A 1087 -10.77 -2.00 -56.90
N GLY A 1088 -11.55 -2.90 -57.53
CA GLY A 1088 -12.07 -4.11 -56.92
C GLY A 1088 -13.26 -4.67 -57.70
N LYS A 1089 -13.71 -5.87 -57.31
CA LYS A 1089 -14.83 -6.59 -57.92
C LYS A 1089 -16.19 -6.21 -57.32
N TYR A 1090 -16.19 -5.58 -56.15
CA TYR A 1090 -17.41 -5.18 -55.45
C TYR A 1090 -17.26 -3.75 -54.88
N VAL A 1091 -18.32 -2.96 -54.98
CA VAL A 1091 -18.42 -1.64 -54.34
C VAL A 1091 -19.33 -1.72 -53.11
N GLU A 1092 -18.88 -1.15 -52.00
CA GLU A 1092 -19.66 -1.00 -50.76
C GLU A 1092 -19.85 0.48 -50.38
N GLY A 1093 -20.99 0.77 -49.75
CA GLY A 1093 -21.27 2.08 -49.19
C GLY A 1093 -22.68 2.20 -48.61
N ALA A 1094 -23.03 3.41 -48.19
CA ALA A 1094 -24.38 3.77 -47.80
C ALA A 1094 -24.80 5.04 -48.53
N ILE A 1095 -26.10 5.12 -48.83
CA ILE A 1095 -26.77 6.31 -49.35
C ILE A 1095 -27.44 7.00 -48.17
N ASP A 1096 -27.05 8.25 -47.88
CA ASP A 1096 -27.53 8.98 -46.70
C ASP A 1096 -29.06 9.08 -46.66
N LEU A 1097 -29.69 9.38 -47.80
CA LEU A 1097 -31.14 9.50 -47.94
C LEU A 1097 -31.62 9.08 -49.34
N LEU A 1098 -32.56 8.15 -49.40
CA LEU A 1098 -33.18 7.68 -50.63
C LEU A 1098 -34.71 7.86 -50.55
N ALA A 1099 -35.28 8.53 -51.56
CA ALA A 1099 -36.71 8.80 -51.68
C ALA A 1099 -37.25 8.24 -53.01
N THR A 1100 -38.33 7.46 -52.92
CA THR A 1100 -38.92 6.73 -54.05
C THR A 1100 -40.44 6.63 -53.88
N ASP A 1101 -41.16 6.49 -55.00
CA ASP A 1101 -42.61 6.26 -55.00
C ASP A 1101 -42.93 4.84 -55.48
N GLU A 1102 -43.94 4.20 -54.88
CA GLU A 1102 -44.37 2.86 -55.29
C GLU A 1102 -44.78 2.84 -56.77
N GLY A 1103 -44.10 2.01 -57.57
CA GLY A 1103 -44.36 1.86 -59.01
C GLY A 1103 -43.62 2.87 -59.91
N SER A 1104 -42.84 3.79 -59.36
CA SER A 1104 -41.97 4.69 -60.14
C SER A 1104 -40.64 4.03 -60.51
N SER A 1105 -40.15 4.29 -61.72
CA SER A 1105 -38.80 3.93 -62.17
C SER A 1105 -37.76 5.02 -61.89
N CYS A 1106 -38.16 6.11 -61.21
CA CYS A 1106 -37.28 7.24 -60.87
C CYS A 1106 -36.93 7.22 -59.37
N ALA A 1107 -35.67 7.48 -59.03
CA ALA A 1107 -35.20 7.60 -57.64
C ALA A 1107 -34.60 8.98 -57.36
N LEU A 1108 -34.95 9.57 -56.21
CA LEU A 1108 -34.32 10.77 -55.69
C LEU A 1108 -33.36 10.39 -54.55
N LEU A 1109 -32.09 10.72 -54.70
CA LEU A 1109 -31.06 10.51 -53.69
C LEU A 1109 -30.58 11.84 -53.15
N VAL A 1110 -30.42 11.93 -51.82
CA VAL A 1110 -29.77 13.06 -51.16
C VAL A 1110 -28.56 12.58 -50.36
N ASP A 1111 -27.42 13.22 -50.57
CA ASP A 1111 -26.19 13.03 -49.78
C ASP A 1111 -25.88 14.35 -49.04
N TYR A 1112 -25.57 14.26 -47.74
CA TYR A 1112 -25.36 15.42 -46.88
C TYR A 1112 -23.88 15.78 -46.79
N LYS A 1113 -23.54 17.02 -47.13
CA LYS A 1113 -22.16 17.53 -47.05
C LYS A 1113 -21.99 18.61 -45.99
N THR A 1114 -21.11 18.35 -45.03
CA THR A 1114 -20.75 19.24 -43.91
C THR A 1114 -19.29 19.69 -43.98
N GLY A 1115 -18.73 19.82 -45.19
CA GLY A 1115 -17.31 20.12 -45.39
C GLY A 1115 -17.00 21.03 -46.59
N ASP A 1116 -18.01 21.56 -47.27
CA ASP A 1116 -17.84 22.35 -48.51
C ASP A 1116 -17.80 23.87 -48.28
N ARG A 1117 -17.61 24.29 -47.03
CA ARG A 1117 -17.57 25.70 -46.65
C ARG A 1117 -16.39 26.40 -47.33
N GLY A 1118 -16.69 27.45 -48.10
CA GLY A 1118 -15.69 28.23 -48.83
C GLY A 1118 -15.50 27.81 -50.30
N LEU A 1119 -16.21 26.78 -50.77
CA LEU A 1119 -16.23 26.40 -52.19
C LEU A 1119 -17.32 27.17 -52.95
N SER A 1120 -17.03 27.54 -54.20
CA SER A 1120 -18.04 28.06 -55.14
C SER A 1120 -18.96 26.95 -55.64
N ALA A 1121 -20.16 27.30 -56.13
CA ALA A 1121 -21.12 26.33 -56.67
C ALA A 1121 -20.53 25.44 -57.79
N ALA A 1122 -19.63 25.99 -58.61
CA ALA A 1122 -18.91 25.24 -59.65
C ALA A 1122 -17.92 24.22 -59.06
N GLN A 1123 -17.23 24.58 -57.97
CA GLN A 1123 -16.29 23.68 -57.29
C GLN A 1123 -17.01 22.55 -56.54
N VAL A 1124 -18.14 22.86 -55.90
CA VAL A 1124 -19.01 21.84 -55.27
C VAL A 1124 -19.52 20.86 -56.32
N SER A 1125 -19.99 21.37 -57.46
CA SER A 1125 -20.49 20.55 -58.56
C SER A 1125 -19.39 19.66 -59.18
N SER A 1126 -18.14 20.11 -59.22
CA SER A 1126 -17.03 19.27 -59.71
C SER A 1126 -16.58 18.24 -58.67
N ARG A 1127 -16.63 18.57 -57.37
CA ARG A 1127 -16.11 17.74 -56.28
C ARG A 1127 -16.93 16.47 -56.08
N HIS A 1128 -18.25 16.57 -56.18
CA HIS A 1128 -19.15 15.45 -55.85
C HIS A 1128 -19.63 14.65 -57.07
N LEU A 1129 -19.22 15.04 -58.29
CA LEU A 1129 -19.61 14.38 -59.54
C LEU A 1129 -19.24 12.89 -59.54
N MET A 1130 -18.05 12.52 -59.06
CA MET A 1130 -17.62 11.12 -59.00
C MET A 1130 -18.50 10.29 -58.06
N GLN A 1131 -18.81 10.82 -56.87
CA GLN A 1131 -19.70 10.16 -55.91
C GLN A 1131 -21.12 10.02 -56.47
N ALA A 1132 -21.61 11.03 -57.19
CA ALA A 1132 -22.90 11.01 -57.89
C ALA A 1132 -22.96 9.88 -58.94
N ASN A 1133 -21.91 9.69 -59.73
CA ASN A 1133 -21.81 8.60 -60.70
C ASN A 1133 -21.83 7.21 -60.02
N PHE A 1134 -21.13 7.07 -58.89
CA PHE A 1134 -21.13 5.83 -58.11
C PHE A 1134 -22.54 5.48 -57.61
N TYR A 1135 -23.23 6.43 -56.96
CA TYR A 1135 -24.58 6.17 -56.44
C TYR A 1135 -25.61 5.96 -57.55
N ALA A 1136 -25.53 6.71 -58.65
CA ALA A 1136 -26.41 6.51 -59.79
C ALA A 1136 -26.22 5.13 -60.41
N HIS A 1137 -24.97 4.66 -60.57
CA HIS A 1137 -24.73 3.31 -61.06
C HIS A 1137 -25.32 2.24 -60.14
N VAL A 1138 -25.16 2.41 -58.82
CA VAL A 1138 -25.74 1.51 -57.81
C VAL A 1138 -27.25 1.40 -57.97
N LEU A 1139 -27.95 2.54 -58.03
CA LEU A 1139 -29.41 2.59 -58.14
C LEU A 1139 -29.93 2.10 -59.50
N MET A 1140 -29.27 2.46 -60.60
CA MET A 1140 -29.67 1.98 -61.93
C MET A 1140 -29.45 0.47 -62.08
N SER A 1141 -28.40 -0.09 -61.46
CA SER A 1141 -28.12 -1.53 -61.48
C SER A 1141 -29.16 -2.37 -60.72
N VAL A 1142 -29.89 -1.77 -59.78
CA VAL A 1142 -30.97 -2.43 -59.03
C VAL A 1142 -32.37 -2.17 -59.60
N GLY A 1143 -32.47 -1.44 -60.73
CA GLY A 1143 -33.70 -1.36 -61.53
C GLY A 1143 -34.33 0.03 -61.71
N PHE A 1144 -33.67 1.12 -61.32
CA PHE A 1144 -34.15 2.49 -61.61
C PHE A 1144 -33.71 2.95 -63.02
N ASP A 1145 -34.63 3.54 -63.79
CA ASP A 1145 -34.37 4.06 -65.14
C ASP A 1145 -33.87 5.51 -65.13
N GLU A 1146 -34.19 6.26 -64.06
CA GLU A 1146 -33.76 7.66 -63.85
C GLU A 1146 -33.36 7.87 -62.39
N VAL A 1147 -32.23 8.54 -62.15
CA VAL A 1147 -31.71 8.84 -60.81
C VAL A 1147 -31.35 10.33 -60.71
N ASP A 1148 -32.01 11.05 -59.82
CA ASP A 1148 -31.71 12.44 -59.46
C ASP A 1148 -30.86 12.44 -58.17
N CYS A 1149 -29.57 12.70 -58.30
CA CYS A 1149 -28.62 12.78 -57.19
C CYS A 1149 -28.47 14.24 -56.75
N ARG A 1150 -28.79 14.53 -55.48
CA ARG A 1150 -28.71 15.87 -54.88
C ARG A 1150 -27.76 15.90 -53.69
N PHE A 1151 -26.67 16.63 -53.84
CA PHE A 1151 -25.67 16.79 -52.78
C PHE A 1151 -25.96 18.08 -52.02
N ALA A 1152 -26.50 17.95 -50.81
CA ALA A 1152 -26.93 19.06 -49.97
C ALA A 1152 -25.77 19.54 -49.09
N CYS A 1153 -25.17 20.68 -49.44
CA CYS A 1153 -24.14 21.33 -48.63
C CYS A 1153 -24.80 22.08 -47.48
N VAL A 1154 -25.16 21.37 -46.41
CA VAL A 1154 -25.98 21.89 -45.30
C VAL A 1154 -25.33 23.03 -44.51
N GLU A 1155 -24.01 23.20 -44.64
CA GLU A 1155 -23.26 24.33 -44.05
C GLU A 1155 -23.13 25.55 -44.98
N VAL A 1156 -23.55 25.47 -46.24
CA VAL A 1156 -23.42 26.53 -47.25
C VAL A 1156 -24.80 26.99 -47.69
N ASP A 1157 -25.04 28.30 -47.63
CA ASP A 1157 -26.29 28.93 -48.06
C ASP A 1157 -26.25 29.23 -49.57
N ASP A 1158 -27.33 28.96 -50.30
CA ASP A 1158 -27.48 29.28 -51.73
C ASP A 1158 -27.81 30.75 -52.02
N GLY A 1159 -27.97 31.58 -50.97
CA GLY A 1159 -28.36 32.98 -51.01
C GLY A 1159 -29.84 33.23 -50.71
N SER A 1160 -30.63 32.17 -50.52
CA SER A 1160 -32.06 32.23 -50.17
C SER A 1160 -32.39 31.66 -48.79
N GLY A 1161 -31.39 31.22 -48.03
CA GLY A 1161 -31.55 30.54 -46.75
C GLY A 1161 -31.60 29.01 -46.88
N ASP A 1162 -31.65 28.48 -48.11
CA ASP A 1162 -31.60 27.05 -48.40
C ASP A 1162 -30.16 26.51 -48.45
N PRO A 1163 -29.94 25.21 -48.24
CA PRO A 1163 -28.64 24.60 -48.49
C PRO A 1163 -28.30 24.70 -49.97
N LEU A 1164 -27.02 24.99 -50.28
CA LEU A 1164 -26.51 24.88 -51.64
C LEU A 1164 -26.59 23.42 -52.09
N VAL A 1165 -27.32 23.14 -53.17
CA VAL A 1165 -27.51 21.78 -53.71
C VAL A 1165 -26.81 21.65 -55.05
N ALA A 1166 -25.86 20.71 -55.15
CA ALA A 1166 -25.36 20.25 -56.45
C ALA A 1166 -26.25 19.11 -56.96
N ARG A 1167 -26.80 19.28 -58.16
CA ARG A 1167 -27.77 18.36 -58.76
C ARG A 1167 -27.16 17.65 -59.97
N TYR A 1168 -27.32 16.33 -60.02
CA TYR A 1168 -26.88 15.48 -61.13
C TYR A 1168 -28.02 14.53 -61.51
N VAL A 1169 -28.44 14.54 -62.77
CA VAL A 1169 -29.51 13.66 -63.27
C VAL A 1169 -28.91 12.64 -64.23
N PHE A 1170 -29.19 11.37 -63.98
CA PHE A 1170 -28.74 10.25 -64.77
C PHE A 1170 -29.94 9.47 -65.30
N ASP A 1171 -29.91 9.12 -66.58
CA ASP A 1171 -30.94 8.36 -67.28
C ASP A 1171 -30.29 7.49 -68.37
N ARG A 1172 -31.11 6.90 -69.25
CA ARG A 1172 -30.60 6.06 -70.35
C ARG A 1172 -29.78 6.83 -71.39
N ASP A 1173 -30.06 8.13 -71.57
CA ASP A 1173 -29.37 8.99 -72.53
C ASP A 1173 -28.13 9.66 -71.90
N ASN A 1174 -28.06 9.73 -70.57
CA ASN A 1174 -26.93 10.22 -69.77
C ASN A 1174 -26.53 9.22 -68.68
N PRO A 1175 -25.89 8.09 -69.02
CA PRO A 1175 -25.53 7.05 -68.05
C PRO A 1175 -24.36 7.46 -67.15
N PRO A 1176 -24.26 6.90 -65.92
CA PRO A 1176 -23.15 7.16 -65.03
C PRO A 1176 -21.81 6.62 -65.55
N VAL A 1177 -20.74 7.36 -65.32
CA VAL A 1177 -19.35 7.04 -65.68
C VAL A 1177 -18.61 6.56 -64.42
N ILE A 1178 -18.22 5.28 -64.39
CA ILE A 1178 -17.54 4.62 -63.24
C ILE A 1178 -16.02 4.57 -63.44
#